data_AF-A0A1V5Z5J2-F1
#
_entry.id   AF-A0A1V5Z5J2-F1
#
_cell.length_a   1.000
_cell.length_b   1.000
_cell.length_c   1.000
_cell.angle_alpha   90.00
_cell.angle_beta   90.00
_cell.angle_gamma   90.00
#
_symmetry.space_group_name_H-M   'P 1'
#
loop_
_entity.id
_entity.type
_entity.pdbx_description
1 polymer ?
#
loop_
_entity_poly.entity_id
_entity_poly.type
_entity_poly.pdbx_seq_one_letter_code
_entity_poly.pdbx_strand_id
1 'polypeptide(L)'
;MAWRGVYLPDMLPCIINPPSGFIQACGNPPWTATMPGALNPASWPEWLAQDRDSFRAKRLRQLLRDGQRSFRDHQSMLFDVLAPAALDLVPALMRAVETRGDLVQSMHPDSQAGIQLLRDWNYTAETTSPGMTFFHLWLTFCLSQIAKQSVPEADFYAAALQNAPEAQAVMLKAVEDAANTLRNEYGTLEKPWGSVHVIRRGSREAPIPGALSGEPLFVASDQQYDQGKWVANYGYGFAMAMQFGAVVESVSLSPFGQSQVAGTAHYDDQLDLLLEKRFKHVRFLQDDILRNARQAFGKTITLFPRGISGAVTLHSDRIIQAALTTAVEAPHPIPTGLAPFSLYLQAQRAPRGVPVTLAASLQVPPALCDDTAFRALAPYRFEPGLGWTIAAVTRTDVHTRIIHLQDDSLAEWYVILGPQEYTIASAAAETAIPANGRQAPAGLDALLNEHAAQPAITGRGRLFHLERHDQQPFTDKTGTGSVEPAAPDTGTFKLERLDETGKETGASIPAPLKEIPGFVFGPAVRGQGESTVPEQGLSGQDGEEGIPDNGDSGTGTPSSVTTPLEGESTTSGTALETPAPQPTAVSDTAAGPQERPSLPDVIPEDPGFVFGPSKGGKTGKDATSKGTRVFNIKRMD
;
A
#
# COMPACT_ATOMS: atom_id res chain seq x y z
N MET A 1 35.26 -21.49 -14.97
CA MET A 1 34.26 -21.39 -16.05
C MET A 1 33.87 -19.92 -16.18
N ALA A 2 33.65 -19.43 -17.40
CA ALA A 2 33.17 -18.05 -17.63
C ALA A 2 31.79 -18.10 -18.29
N TRP A 3 30.88 -17.25 -17.83
CA TRP A 3 29.57 -17.05 -18.47
C TRP A 3 29.78 -16.63 -19.93
N ARG A 4 29.04 -17.25 -20.87
CA ARG A 4 29.20 -17.04 -22.32
C ARG A 4 28.08 -16.22 -22.96
N GLY A 5 27.04 -15.88 -22.20
CA GLY A 5 25.86 -15.16 -22.68
C GLY A 5 24.84 -14.94 -21.57
N VAL A 6 23.71 -14.31 -21.95
CA VAL A 6 22.55 -14.06 -21.08
C VAL A 6 21.34 -14.81 -21.61
N TYR A 7 20.39 -15.14 -20.74
CA TYR A 7 19.07 -15.61 -21.16
C TYR A 7 18.29 -14.42 -21.73
N LEU A 8 17.72 -14.59 -22.93
CA LEU A 8 16.84 -13.59 -23.53
C LEU A 8 15.46 -13.63 -22.86
N PRO A 9 14.69 -12.52 -22.86
CA PRO A 9 13.39 -12.47 -22.18
C PRO A 9 12.39 -13.54 -22.61
N ASP A 10 12.40 -13.96 -23.87
CA ASP A 10 11.57 -15.02 -24.45
C ASP A 10 11.96 -16.44 -23.98
N MET A 11 13.15 -16.59 -23.40
CA MET A 11 13.61 -17.84 -22.79
C MET A 11 13.24 -17.94 -21.31
N LEU A 12 12.70 -16.88 -20.70
CA LEU A 12 12.32 -16.87 -19.29
C LEU A 12 10.92 -17.47 -19.08
N PRO A 13 10.63 -18.05 -17.90
CA PRO A 13 9.30 -18.54 -17.57
C PRO A 13 8.24 -17.44 -17.71
N CYS A 14 7.22 -17.68 -18.54
CA CYS A 14 6.16 -16.72 -18.82
C CYS A 14 4.78 -17.41 -18.82
N ILE A 15 3.79 -16.76 -18.20
CA ILE A 15 2.41 -17.24 -18.13
C ILE A 15 1.51 -16.11 -18.62
N ILE A 16 0.62 -16.42 -19.57
CA ILE A 16 -0.38 -15.50 -20.09
C ILE A 16 -1.74 -16.17 -19.98
N ASN A 17 -2.71 -15.49 -19.36
CA ASN A 17 -4.11 -15.92 -19.24
C ASN A 17 -4.28 -17.41 -18.86
N PRO A 18 -3.73 -17.86 -17.72
CA PRO A 18 -3.88 -19.25 -17.30
C PRO A 18 -5.36 -19.58 -17.04
N PRO A 19 -5.80 -20.84 -17.24
CA PRO A 19 -7.21 -21.24 -17.03
C PRO A 19 -7.77 -20.96 -15.63
N SER A 20 -6.90 -20.81 -14.63
CA SER A 20 -7.26 -20.44 -13.25
C SER A 20 -7.80 -19.01 -13.11
N GLY A 21 -7.56 -18.13 -14.09
CA GLY A 21 -7.94 -16.73 -14.02
C GLY A 21 -7.06 -15.85 -13.12
N PHE A 22 -5.95 -16.37 -12.55
CA PHE A 22 -5.04 -15.58 -11.73
C PHE A 22 -3.56 -15.90 -11.98
N ILE A 23 -2.71 -14.91 -11.70
CA ILE A 23 -1.25 -15.03 -11.59
C ILE A 23 -0.83 -14.31 -10.31
N GLN A 24 0.10 -14.89 -9.56
CA GLN A 24 0.65 -14.29 -8.33
C GLN A 24 2.16 -14.50 -8.23
N ALA A 25 2.84 -13.56 -7.57
CA ALA A 25 4.26 -13.65 -7.22
C ALA A 25 4.49 -13.02 -5.84
N CYS A 26 4.62 -13.84 -4.80
CA CYS A 26 4.84 -13.36 -3.43
C CYS A 26 5.83 -14.23 -2.65
N GLY A 27 7.00 -14.48 -3.25
CA GLY A 27 8.04 -15.34 -2.68
C GLY A 27 7.78 -16.81 -3.01
N ASN A 28 7.56 -17.08 -4.29
CA ASN A 28 7.35 -18.41 -4.83
C ASN A 28 8.02 -18.53 -6.19
N PRO A 29 8.40 -19.74 -6.62
CA PRO A 29 9.00 -19.93 -7.92
C PRO A 29 7.96 -19.81 -9.05
N PRO A 30 8.38 -19.56 -10.30
CA PRO A 30 7.48 -19.29 -11.43
C PRO A 30 6.44 -20.39 -11.70
N TRP A 31 6.78 -21.65 -11.47
CA TRP A 31 5.88 -22.79 -11.69
C TRP A 31 4.70 -22.87 -10.71
N THR A 32 4.73 -22.09 -9.63
CA THR A 32 3.62 -21.97 -8.65
C THR A 32 2.95 -20.59 -8.70
N ALA A 33 3.14 -19.82 -9.77
CA ALA A 33 2.49 -18.53 -9.94
C ALA A 33 0.97 -18.64 -10.21
N THR A 34 0.49 -19.84 -10.56
CA THR A 34 -0.92 -20.13 -10.85
C THR A 34 -1.26 -21.56 -10.42
N MET A 35 -2.54 -21.96 -10.44
CA MET A 35 -2.98 -23.30 -10.05
C MET A 35 -4.10 -23.86 -10.95
N PRO A 36 -3.97 -25.08 -11.51
CA PRO A 36 -2.77 -25.93 -11.51
C PRO A 36 -1.59 -25.22 -12.19
N GLY A 37 -0.36 -25.60 -11.82
CA GLY A 37 0.85 -24.96 -12.36
C GLY A 37 0.90 -25.05 -13.89
N ALA A 38 1.21 -23.93 -14.55
CA ALA A 38 1.22 -23.83 -16.02
C ALA A 38 2.60 -24.10 -16.65
N LEU A 39 3.66 -24.20 -15.84
CA LEU A 39 5.04 -24.34 -16.31
C LEU A 39 5.64 -25.64 -15.79
N ASN A 40 6.39 -26.36 -16.65
CA ASN A 40 7.20 -27.50 -16.24
C ASN A 40 8.57 -27.02 -15.76
N PRO A 41 8.93 -27.16 -14.47
CA PRO A 41 10.24 -26.71 -13.96
C PRO A 41 11.42 -27.32 -14.71
N ALA A 42 11.28 -28.56 -15.20
CA ALA A 42 12.34 -29.28 -15.92
C ALA A 42 12.71 -28.65 -17.27
N SER A 43 11.91 -27.69 -17.77
CA SER A 43 12.23 -26.93 -18.99
C SER A 43 13.30 -25.85 -18.76
N TRP A 44 13.68 -25.57 -17.52
CA TRP A 44 14.70 -24.59 -17.16
C TRP A 44 15.81 -25.21 -16.29
N PRO A 45 17.03 -24.64 -16.31
CA PRO A 45 18.09 -25.07 -15.40
C PRO A 45 17.68 -24.89 -13.94
N GLU A 46 18.09 -25.82 -13.09
CA GLU A 46 17.80 -25.81 -11.64
C GLU A 46 18.26 -24.53 -10.93
N TRP A 47 19.36 -23.92 -11.39
CA TRP A 47 19.88 -22.68 -10.81
C TRP A 47 19.05 -21.44 -11.15
N LEU A 48 18.10 -21.50 -12.09
CA LEU A 48 17.35 -20.33 -12.55
C LEU A 48 16.42 -19.77 -11.47
N ALA A 49 15.78 -20.66 -10.70
CA ALA A 49 14.93 -20.29 -9.59
C ALA A 49 15.08 -21.34 -8.49
N GLN A 50 15.54 -20.93 -7.32
CA GLN A 50 15.70 -21.79 -6.14
C GLN A 50 14.83 -21.33 -4.97
N ASP A 51 13.99 -20.32 -5.20
CA ASP A 51 13.04 -19.83 -4.21
C ASP A 51 12.12 -20.96 -3.74
N ARG A 52 11.99 -21.07 -2.42
CA ARG A 52 10.94 -21.91 -1.82
C ARG A 52 9.57 -21.35 -2.16
N ASP A 53 8.59 -22.23 -2.22
CA ASP A 53 7.19 -21.82 -2.25
C ASP A 53 6.74 -21.43 -0.84
N SER A 54 6.73 -20.13 -0.55
CA SER A 54 6.41 -19.58 0.77
C SER A 54 4.98 -19.92 1.24
N PHE A 55 4.78 -19.93 2.56
CA PHE A 55 3.45 -20.10 3.15
C PHE A 55 2.49 -18.97 2.76
N ARG A 56 2.99 -17.75 2.58
CA ARG A 56 2.24 -16.61 2.04
C ARG A 56 1.74 -16.87 0.63
N ALA A 57 2.59 -17.38 -0.26
CA ALA A 57 2.18 -17.73 -1.62
C ALA A 57 1.17 -18.86 -1.66
N LYS A 58 1.33 -19.88 -0.80
CA LYS A 58 0.32 -20.93 -0.61
C LYS A 58 -1.02 -20.36 -0.14
N ARG A 59 -1.02 -19.42 0.81
CA ARG A 59 -2.22 -18.73 1.29
C ARG A 59 -2.89 -17.90 0.20
N LEU A 60 -2.13 -17.12 -0.56
CA LEU A 60 -2.71 -16.34 -1.66
C LEU A 60 -3.33 -17.24 -2.73
N ARG A 61 -2.64 -18.31 -3.13
CA ARG A 61 -3.22 -19.29 -4.07
C ARG A 61 -4.46 -19.97 -3.51
N GLN A 62 -4.51 -20.23 -2.21
CA GLN A 62 -5.71 -20.77 -1.58
C GLN A 62 -6.89 -19.80 -1.71
N LEU A 63 -6.67 -18.50 -1.43
CA LEU A 63 -7.72 -17.48 -1.50
C LEU A 63 -8.21 -17.21 -2.94
N LEU A 64 -7.32 -17.34 -3.92
CA LEU A 64 -7.59 -17.06 -5.34
C LEU A 64 -8.12 -18.27 -6.13
N ARG A 65 -7.98 -19.50 -5.63
CA ARG A 65 -8.33 -20.72 -6.37
C ARG A 65 -9.80 -20.79 -6.77
N ASP A 66 -10.69 -20.42 -5.85
CA ASP A 66 -12.11 -20.75 -5.94
C ASP A 66 -12.99 -19.51 -5.76
N GLY A 67 -14.06 -19.45 -6.54
CA GLY A 67 -15.13 -18.46 -6.42
C GLY A 67 -14.88 -17.15 -7.17
N GLN A 68 -15.98 -16.43 -7.45
CA GLN A 68 -15.90 -15.06 -7.93
C GLN A 68 -15.52 -14.12 -6.78
N ARG A 69 -14.69 -13.13 -7.08
CA ARG A 69 -14.20 -12.15 -6.09
C ARG A 69 -14.61 -10.75 -6.50
N SER A 70 -15.19 -10.03 -5.57
CA SER A 70 -15.46 -8.61 -5.70
C SER A 70 -14.16 -7.80 -5.59
N PHE A 71 -14.21 -6.53 -5.98
CA PHE A 71 -13.11 -5.60 -5.73
C PHE A 71 -12.81 -5.45 -4.23
N ARG A 72 -13.82 -5.56 -3.38
CA ARG A 72 -13.68 -5.52 -1.92
C ARG A 72 -12.93 -6.73 -1.39
N ASP A 73 -13.21 -7.93 -1.92
CA ASP A 73 -12.53 -9.15 -1.48
C ASP A 73 -11.01 -9.04 -1.72
N HIS A 74 -10.61 -8.54 -2.89
CA HIS A 74 -9.20 -8.31 -3.21
C HIS A 74 -8.55 -7.30 -2.25
N GLN A 75 -9.25 -6.22 -1.88
CA GLN A 75 -8.74 -5.27 -0.88
C GLN A 75 -8.51 -5.94 0.47
N SER A 76 -9.47 -6.75 0.93
CA SER A 76 -9.38 -7.44 2.22
C SER A 76 -8.24 -8.46 2.26
N MET A 77 -7.91 -9.12 1.12
CA MET A 77 -6.79 -10.06 1.04
C MET A 77 -5.43 -9.40 1.36
N LEU A 78 -5.25 -8.11 1.03
CA LEU A 78 -4.04 -7.38 1.40
C LEU A 78 -3.91 -7.17 2.92
N PHE A 79 -4.99 -7.36 3.68
CA PHE A 79 -4.96 -7.24 5.13
C PHE A 79 -5.16 -8.58 5.86
N ASP A 80 -5.00 -9.71 5.16
CA ASP A 80 -5.08 -11.05 5.76
C ASP A 80 -3.87 -11.30 6.68
N VAL A 81 -4.16 -11.46 7.97
CA VAL A 81 -3.16 -11.62 9.05
C VAL A 81 -3.04 -13.08 9.52
N LEU A 82 -3.64 -14.03 8.82
CA LEU A 82 -3.51 -15.45 9.14
C LEU A 82 -2.06 -15.88 8.94
N ALA A 83 -1.44 -16.53 9.92
CA ALA A 83 -0.10 -17.10 9.83
C ALA A 83 -0.16 -18.53 9.23
N PRO A 84 0.00 -18.73 7.90
CA PRO A 84 -0.37 -19.99 7.28
C PRO A 84 0.55 -21.15 7.66
N ALA A 85 1.80 -20.88 8.07
CA ALA A 85 2.67 -21.94 8.58
C ALA A 85 2.16 -22.55 9.90
N ALA A 86 1.48 -21.77 10.73
CA ALA A 86 0.98 -22.24 12.02
C ALA A 86 -0.08 -23.33 11.87
N LEU A 87 -0.84 -23.31 10.77
CA LEU A 87 -1.85 -24.34 10.44
C LEU A 87 -1.24 -25.72 10.20
N ASP A 88 0.04 -25.80 9.87
CA ASP A 88 0.77 -27.05 9.67
C ASP A 88 1.64 -27.37 10.91
N LEU A 89 2.31 -26.35 11.46
CA LEU A 89 3.28 -26.49 12.55
C LEU A 89 2.66 -26.69 13.93
N VAL A 90 1.55 -26.01 14.25
CA VAL A 90 0.89 -26.20 15.55
C VAL A 90 0.31 -27.61 15.68
N PRO A 91 -0.38 -28.18 14.67
CA PRO A 91 -0.76 -29.60 14.72
C PRO A 91 0.44 -30.56 14.82
N ALA A 92 1.57 -30.25 14.18
CA ALA A 92 2.80 -31.04 14.32
C ALA A 92 3.34 -31.01 15.77
N LEU A 93 3.32 -29.85 16.42
CA LEU A 93 3.64 -29.73 17.83
C LEU A 93 2.66 -30.54 18.70
N MET A 94 1.35 -30.51 18.42
CA MET A 94 0.37 -31.30 19.18
C MET A 94 0.65 -32.81 19.08
N ARG A 95 0.99 -33.32 17.90
CA ARG A 95 1.42 -34.72 17.73
C ARG A 95 2.72 -35.02 18.48
N ALA A 96 3.66 -34.09 18.52
CA ALA A 96 4.89 -34.23 19.30
C ALA A 96 4.58 -34.34 20.80
N VAL A 97 3.64 -33.53 21.31
CA VAL A 97 3.16 -33.57 22.70
C VAL A 97 2.54 -34.92 23.04
N GLU A 98 1.74 -35.49 22.15
CA GLU A 98 1.13 -36.81 22.33
C GLU A 98 2.16 -37.95 22.28
N THR A 99 3.10 -37.89 21.33
CA THR A 99 4.11 -38.93 21.13
C THR A 99 5.18 -38.93 22.23
N ARG A 100 5.51 -37.74 22.75
CA ARG A 100 6.54 -37.52 23.77
C ARG A 100 5.93 -37.13 25.11
N GLY A 101 4.84 -37.79 25.48
CA GLY A 101 4.12 -37.53 26.73
C GLY A 101 5.02 -37.69 27.97
N ASP A 102 6.04 -38.55 27.89
CA ASP A 102 7.09 -38.71 28.90
C ASP A 102 7.85 -37.40 29.14
N LEU A 103 8.28 -36.72 28.07
CA LEU A 103 8.95 -35.43 28.17
C LEU A 103 8.00 -34.36 28.69
N VAL A 104 6.78 -34.30 28.14
CA VAL A 104 5.80 -33.26 28.47
C VAL A 104 5.39 -33.29 29.95
N GLN A 105 5.23 -34.47 30.53
CA GLN A 105 4.91 -34.63 31.95
C GLN A 105 5.99 -34.06 32.88
N SER A 106 7.25 -34.03 32.41
CA SER A 106 8.37 -33.46 33.17
C SER A 106 8.60 -31.96 32.92
N MET A 107 7.91 -31.36 31.95
CA MET A 107 8.05 -29.93 31.62
C MET A 107 7.46 -29.05 32.71
N HIS A 108 7.99 -27.83 32.83
CA HIS A 108 7.47 -26.81 33.73
C HIS A 108 5.99 -26.48 33.43
N PRO A 109 5.15 -26.15 34.43
CA PRO A 109 3.73 -25.81 34.20
C PRO A 109 3.50 -24.69 33.19
N ASP A 110 4.41 -23.70 33.13
CA ASP A 110 4.33 -22.63 32.11
C ASP A 110 4.49 -23.15 30.68
N SER A 111 5.27 -24.21 30.46
CA SER A 111 5.40 -24.84 29.15
C SER A 111 4.11 -25.54 28.73
N GLN A 112 3.43 -26.20 29.67
CA GLN A 112 2.12 -26.81 29.42
C GLN A 112 1.05 -25.75 29.13
N ALA A 113 1.06 -24.63 29.86
CA ALA A 113 0.19 -23.49 29.59
C ALA A 113 0.47 -22.87 28.21
N GLY A 114 1.74 -22.77 27.80
CA GLY A 114 2.13 -22.34 26.45
C GLY A 114 1.63 -23.26 25.33
N ILE A 115 1.70 -24.58 25.52
CA ILE A 115 1.11 -25.57 24.60
C ILE A 115 -0.39 -25.36 24.48
N GLN A 116 -1.08 -25.16 25.60
CA GLN A 116 -2.52 -24.91 25.60
C GLN A 116 -2.87 -23.59 24.90
N LEU A 117 -2.08 -22.53 25.11
CA LEU A 117 -2.25 -21.25 24.43
C LEU A 117 -2.13 -21.40 22.90
N LEU A 118 -1.15 -22.15 22.40
CA LEU A 118 -1.02 -22.41 20.96
C LEU A 118 -2.15 -23.29 20.42
N ARG A 119 -2.65 -24.24 21.22
CA ARG A 119 -3.79 -25.10 20.85
C ARG A 119 -5.08 -24.30 20.66
N ASP A 120 -5.31 -23.31 21.52
CA ASP A 120 -6.53 -22.49 21.51
C ASP A 120 -6.42 -21.27 20.59
N TRP A 121 -5.23 -20.97 20.07
CA TRP A 121 -4.98 -19.85 19.18
C TRP A 121 -5.61 -20.05 17.81
N ASN A 122 -6.22 -19.00 17.28
CA ASN A 122 -6.86 -18.95 15.96
C ASN A 122 -5.89 -18.70 14.79
N TYR A 123 -4.58 -18.76 15.02
CA TYR A 123 -3.52 -18.55 14.02
C TYR A 123 -3.43 -17.13 13.42
N THR A 124 -4.10 -16.13 14.00
CA THR A 124 -4.05 -14.76 13.48
C THR A 124 -3.03 -13.87 14.20
N ALA A 125 -2.31 -13.08 13.41
CA ALA A 125 -1.37 -12.06 13.86
C ALA A 125 -2.06 -10.71 14.15
N GLU A 126 -3.20 -10.75 14.84
CA GLU A 126 -3.89 -9.52 15.29
C GLU A 126 -3.17 -8.88 16.48
N THR A 127 -3.29 -7.57 16.66
CA THR A 127 -2.63 -6.83 17.75
C THR A 127 -3.07 -7.30 19.14
N THR A 128 -4.25 -7.89 19.26
CA THR A 128 -4.78 -8.43 20.52
C THR A 128 -4.33 -9.85 20.80
N SER A 129 -3.67 -10.52 19.86
CA SER A 129 -3.40 -11.96 19.87
C SER A 129 -2.23 -12.34 20.79
N PRO A 130 -2.44 -13.06 21.90
CA PRO A 130 -1.34 -13.56 22.71
C PRO A 130 -0.71 -14.82 22.10
N GLY A 131 -1.52 -15.63 21.42
CA GLY A 131 -1.06 -16.82 20.71
C GLY A 131 -0.04 -16.48 19.61
N MET A 132 -0.21 -15.34 18.91
CA MET A 132 0.79 -14.86 17.95
C MET A 132 2.13 -14.56 18.61
N THR A 133 2.15 -13.87 19.76
CA THR A 133 3.39 -13.58 20.48
C THR A 133 4.11 -14.85 20.91
N PHE A 134 3.36 -15.82 21.45
CA PHE A 134 3.92 -17.10 21.84
C PHE A 134 4.46 -17.86 20.62
N PHE A 135 3.69 -17.90 19.52
CA PHE A 135 4.09 -18.55 18.28
C PHE A 135 5.34 -17.92 17.66
N HIS A 136 5.44 -16.59 17.63
CA HIS A 136 6.62 -15.87 17.16
C HIS A 136 7.88 -16.30 17.92
N LEU A 137 7.83 -16.30 19.25
CA LEU A 137 8.95 -16.71 20.09
C LEU A 137 9.27 -18.20 19.89
N TRP A 138 8.25 -19.06 19.93
CA TRP A 138 8.41 -20.50 19.72
C TRP A 138 9.08 -20.81 18.37
N LEU A 139 8.59 -20.22 17.28
CA LEU A 139 9.17 -20.39 15.95
C LEU A 139 10.59 -19.84 15.90
N THR A 140 10.85 -18.66 16.48
CA THR A 140 12.19 -18.08 16.56
C THR A 140 13.17 -19.01 17.26
N PHE A 141 12.77 -19.64 18.37
CA PHE A 141 13.62 -20.61 19.08
C PHE A 141 13.83 -21.89 18.28
N CYS A 142 12.80 -22.44 17.62
CA CYS A 142 12.95 -23.55 16.69
C CYS A 142 14.00 -23.23 15.61
N LEU A 143 13.84 -22.10 14.93
CA LEU A 143 14.73 -21.67 13.85
C LEU A 143 16.15 -21.36 14.34
N SER A 144 16.30 -20.77 15.52
CA SER A 144 17.61 -20.54 16.14
C SER A 144 18.34 -21.86 16.44
N GLN A 145 17.63 -22.88 16.94
CA GLN A 145 18.23 -24.18 17.24
C GLN A 145 18.69 -24.92 15.99
N ILE A 146 17.87 -24.96 14.94
CA ILE A 146 18.22 -25.63 13.68
C ILE A 146 19.30 -24.87 12.90
N ALA A 147 19.33 -23.53 12.99
CA ALA A 147 20.39 -22.72 12.41
C ALA A 147 21.76 -23.03 13.03
N LYS A 148 21.84 -23.26 14.35
CA LYS A 148 23.08 -23.71 15.02
C LYS A 148 23.56 -25.08 14.52
N GLN A 149 22.66 -25.88 13.98
CA GLN A 149 22.94 -27.20 13.40
C GLN A 149 23.15 -27.14 11.89
N SER A 150 23.14 -25.96 11.27
CA SER A 150 23.22 -25.75 9.82
C SER A 150 22.13 -26.50 9.04
N VAL A 151 20.98 -26.75 9.67
CA VAL A 151 19.83 -27.39 9.03
C VAL A 151 19.01 -26.30 8.31
N PRO A 152 18.72 -26.46 7.01
CA PRO A 152 17.83 -25.54 6.29
C PRO A 152 16.43 -25.49 6.91
N GLU A 153 15.81 -24.30 6.93
CA GLU A 153 14.45 -24.11 7.46
C GLU A 153 13.41 -25.03 6.78
N ALA A 154 13.54 -25.24 5.47
CA ALA A 154 12.64 -26.11 4.72
C ALA A 154 12.70 -27.57 5.19
N ASP A 155 13.91 -28.05 5.53
CA ASP A 155 14.12 -29.42 5.99
C ASP A 155 13.55 -29.61 7.39
N PHE A 156 13.70 -28.60 8.26
CA PHE A 156 13.06 -28.60 9.57
C PHE A 156 11.53 -28.69 9.46
N TYR A 157 10.90 -27.89 8.59
CA TYR A 157 9.46 -27.98 8.39
C TYR A 157 9.02 -29.34 7.85
N ALA A 158 9.76 -29.92 6.90
CA ALA A 158 9.47 -31.26 6.41
C ALA A 158 9.58 -32.31 7.53
N ALA A 159 10.64 -32.27 8.33
CA ALA A 159 10.88 -33.17 9.45
C ALA A 159 9.79 -33.03 10.53
N ALA A 160 9.38 -31.80 10.86
CA ALA A 160 8.29 -31.55 11.80
C ALA A 160 6.97 -32.17 11.34
N LEU A 161 6.63 -32.02 10.05
CA LEU A 161 5.40 -32.59 9.49
C LEU A 161 5.44 -34.11 9.40
N GLN A 162 6.62 -34.70 9.23
CA GLN A 162 6.85 -36.14 9.22
C GLN A 162 6.96 -36.75 10.63
N ASN A 163 6.80 -35.94 11.69
CA ASN A 163 6.93 -36.35 13.09
C ASN A 163 8.32 -36.91 13.43
N ALA A 164 9.37 -36.39 12.80
CA ALA A 164 10.73 -36.84 13.03
C ALA A 164 11.16 -36.57 14.50
N PRO A 165 11.76 -37.54 15.23
CA PRO A 165 12.08 -37.40 16.65
C PRO A 165 12.96 -36.20 17.01
N GLU A 166 13.89 -35.83 16.12
CA GLU A 166 14.76 -34.66 16.27
C GLU A 166 13.98 -33.35 16.16
N ALA A 167 13.02 -33.27 15.23
CA ALA A 167 12.15 -32.10 15.08
C ALA A 167 11.21 -31.97 16.28
N GLN A 168 10.67 -33.08 16.79
CA GLN A 168 9.86 -33.09 18.01
C GLN A 168 10.62 -32.55 19.22
N ALA A 169 11.89 -32.96 19.39
CA ALA A 169 12.73 -32.49 20.50
C ALA A 169 12.98 -30.98 20.40
N VAL A 170 13.29 -30.47 19.20
CA VAL A 170 13.46 -29.02 18.96
C VAL A 170 12.18 -28.26 19.28
N MET A 171 11.03 -28.73 18.77
CA MET A 171 9.73 -28.07 18.97
C MET A 171 9.33 -28.00 20.45
N LEU A 172 9.52 -29.09 21.21
CA LEU A 172 9.23 -29.12 22.64
C LEU A 172 10.19 -28.25 23.43
N LYS A 173 11.49 -28.27 23.11
CA LYS A 173 12.46 -27.41 23.78
C LYS A 173 12.15 -25.93 23.57
N ALA A 174 11.77 -25.55 22.35
CA ALA A 174 11.38 -24.19 22.00
C ALA A 174 10.13 -23.70 22.75
N VAL A 175 9.21 -24.59 23.15
CA VAL A 175 8.08 -24.23 24.02
C VAL A 175 8.59 -23.79 25.39
N GLU A 176 9.54 -24.51 25.98
CA GLU A 176 10.13 -24.12 27.27
C GLU A 176 10.80 -22.76 27.17
N ASP A 177 11.60 -22.55 26.11
CA ASP A 177 12.35 -21.31 25.92
C ASP A 177 11.41 -20.12 25.69
N ALA A 178 10.33 -20.30 24.93
CA ALA A 178 9.28 -19.28 24.74
C ALA A 178 8.55 -18.95 26.04
N ALA A 179 8.13 -19.98 26.79
CA ALA A 179 7.43 -19.80 28.06
C ALA A 179 8.31 -19.10 29.12
N ASN A 180 9.58 -19.52 29.24
CA ASN A 180 10.55 -18.90 30.14
C ASN A 180 10.81 -17.44 29.75
N THR A 181 10.98 -17.14 28.46
CA THR A 181 11.19 -15.76 27.98
C THR A 181 9.99 -14.89 28.33
N LEU A 182 8.77 -15.34 28.05
CA LEU A 182 7.57 -14.57 28.33
C LEU A 182 7.37 -14.33 29.83
N ARG A 183 7.61 -15.36 30.65
CA ARG A 183 7.50 -15.25 32.11
C ARG A 183 8.56 -14.30 32.67
N ASN A 184 9.81 -14.40 32.24
CA ASN A 184 10.92 -13.61 32.77
C ASN A 184 10.85 -12.14 32.34
N GLU A 185 10.55 -11.88 31.07
CA GLU A 185 10.58 -10.53 30.50
C GLU A 185 9.27 -9.76 30.74
N TYR A 186 8.13 -10.46 30.75
CA TYR A 186 6.82 -9.80 30.82
C TYR A 186 5.94 -10.23 32.00
N GLY A 187 6.37 -11.22 32.80
CA GLY A 187 5.60 -11.74 33.93
C GLY A 187 4.37 -12.56 33.53
N THR A 188 4.10 -12.73 32.24
CA THR A 188 2.88 -13.39 31.71
C THR A 188 3.18 -14.12 30.41
N LEU A 189 2.48 -15.23 30.17
CA LEU A 189 2.50 -15.97 28.89
C LEU A 189 1.55 -15.37 27.85
N GLU A 190 0.52 -14.66 28.29
CA GLU A 190 -0.53 -14.11 27.43
C GLU A 190 -0.26 -12.64 27.09
N LYS A 191 0.92 -12.37 26.50
CA LYS A 191 1.31 -11.02 26.09
C LYS A 191 0.67 -10.69 24.73
N PRO A 192 -0.23 -9.68 24.60
CA PRO A 192 -0.84 -9.35 23.31
C PRO A 192 0.19 -8.88 22.28
N TRP A 193 0.07 -9.32 21.03
CA TRP A 193 1.05 -9.05 19.96
C TRP A 193 1.37 -7.57 19.78
N GLY A 194 0.37 -6.70 19.69
CA GLY A 194 0.55 -5.26 19.50
C GLY A 194 1.20 -4.55 20.70
N SER A 195 1.28 -5.19 21.87
CA SER A 195 2.02 -4.61 23.00
C SER A 195 3.54 -4.73 22.85
N VAL A 196 3.99 -5.63 21.97
CA VAL A 196 5.40 -5.94 21.72
C VAL A 196 5.80 -5.83 20.24
N HIS A 197 4.86 -5.83 19.31
CA HIS A 197 5.09 -5.65 17.88
C HIS A 197 4.53 -4.31 17.40
N VAL A 198 5.42 -3.42 16.99
CA VAL A 198 5.11 -2.01 16.73
C VAL A 198 5.73 -1.52 15.44
N ILE A 199 5.12 -0.52 14.83
CA ILE A 199 5.70 0.27 13.75
C ILE A 199 6.11 1.65 14.29
N ARG A 200 7.25 2.16 13.83
CA ARG A 200 7.78 3.47 14.22
C ARG A 200 7.96 4.39 13.01
N ARG A 201 7.47 5.62 13.12
CA ARG A 201 7.66 6.69 12.12
C ARG A 201 7.89 8.01 12.84
N GLY A 202 9.12 8.52 12.80
CA GLY A 202 9.51 9.69 13.59
C GLY A 202 9.33 9.42 15.09
N SER A 203 8.64 10.33 15.79
CA SER A 203 8.31 10.15 17.22
C SER A 203 7.08 9.26 17.46
N ARG A 204 6.40 8.81 16.41
CA ARG A 204 5.18 8.01 16.51
C ARG A 204 5.53 6.53 16.56
N GLU A 205 4.99 5.85 17.58
CA GLU A 205 5.02 4.39 17.73
C GLU A 205 3.57 3.89 17.83
N ALA A 206 3.24 2.82 17.11
CA ALA A 206 1.90 2.25 17.12
C ALA A 206 1.93 0.71 17.03
N PRO A 207 0.98 0.01 17.67
CA PRO A 207 0.83 -1.44 17.51
C PRO A 207 0.49 -1.78 16.06
N ILE A 208 1.08 -2.83 15.49
CA ILE A 208 0.81 -3.23 14.10
C ILE A 208 0.46 -4.73 14.01
N PRO A 209 -0.62 -5.11 13.30
CA PRO A 209 -0.93 -6.51 13.02
C PRO A 209 -0.01 -7.07 11.91
N GLY A 210 -0.15 -8.37 11.62
CA GLY A 210 0.73 -9.04 10.66
C GLY A 210 2.07 -9.43 11.29
N ALA A 211 2.88 -10.13 10.51
CA ALA A 211 4.18 -10.68 10.92
C ALA A 211 5.00 -11.11 9.68
N LEU A 212 6.27 -11.49 9.87
CA LEU A 212 6.93 -12.45 8.98
C LEU A 212 6.84 -13.86 9.56
N SER A 213 6.78 -14.00 10.89
CA SER A 213 6.57 -15.29 11.54
C SER A 213 5.28 -15.94 11.06
N GLY A 214 5.43 -17.12 10.48
CA GLY A 214 4.35 -17.88 9.90
C GLY A 214 3.81 -17.37 8.57
N GLU A 215 4.32 -16.27 8.03
CA GLU A 215 4.10 -15.68 6.69
C GLU A 215 2.65 -15.30 6.29
N PRO A 216 1.95 -14.44 7.07
CA PRO A 216 0.72 -13.78 6.62
C PRO A 216 0.86 -12.95 5.33
N LEU A 217 -0.27 -12.60 4.68
CA LEU A 217 -0.27 -11.68 3.53
C LEU A 217 -0.03 -10.23 3.94
N PHE A 218 -0.56 -9.82 5.10
CA PHE A 218 -0.17 -8.58 5.76
C PHE A 218 1.23 -8.77 6.36
N VAL A 219 2.25 -8.44 5.56
CA VAL A 219 3.65 -8.50 5.98
C VAL A 219 4.03 -7.30 6.83
N ALA A 220 4.49 -7.59 8.03
CA ALA A 220 5.15 -6.64 8.93
C ALA A 220 6.31 -7.38 9.60
N SER A 221 7.54 -6.87 9.47
CA SER A 221 8.72 -7.56 9.97
C SER A 221 8.77 -7.60 11.49
N ASP A 222 9.19 -8.72 12.03
CA ASP A 222 9.28 -9.01 13.46
C ASP A 222 10.70 -9.48 13.86
N GLN A 223 11.73 -9.03 13.12
CA GLN A 223 13.12 -9.47 13.32
C GLN A 223 13.96 -8.49 14.13
N GLN A 224 13.64 -7.19 14.08
CA GLN A 224 14.39 -6.17 14.82
C GLN A 224 13.79 -6.02 16.22
N TYR A 225 14.53 -6.44 17.25
CA TYR A 225 14.15 -6.23 18.65
C TYR A 225 14.87 -5.01 19.23
N ASP A 226 14.11 -4.05 19.76
CA ASP A 226 14.62 -2.83 20.37
C ASP A 226 13.77 -2.43 21.58
N GLN A 227 14.42 -2.31 22.75
CA GLN A 227 13.82 -1.85 24.01
C GLN A 227 12.51 -2.58 24.38
N GLY A 228 12.52 -3.92 24.35
CA GLY A 228 11.37 -4.70 24.75
C GLY A 228 10.33 -4.94 23.65
N LYS A 229 10.59 -4.50 22.41
CA LYS A 229 9.63 -4.54 21.30
C LYS A 229 10.28 -4.99 20.00
N TRP A 230 9.55 -5.79 19.22
CA TRP A 230 9.81 -6.03 17.82
C TRP A 230 9.31 -4.85 16.98
N VAL A 231 10.22 -4.23 16.25
CA VAL A 231 9.94 -3.05 15.43
C VAL A 231 9.83 -3.45 13.97
N ALA A 232 8.66 -3.24 13.40
CA ALA A 232 8.41 -3.39 11.97
C ALA A 232 9.17 -2.32 11.17
N ASN A 233 10.21 -2.76 10.46
CA ASN A 233 11.05 -1.95 9.58
C ASN A 233 10.98 -2.41 8.10
N TYR A 234 10.29 -3.53 7.82
CA TYR A 234 10.00 -4.05 6.50
C TYR A 234 8.53 -4.49 6.41
N GLY A 235 7.93 -4.37 5.22
CA GLY A 235 6.50 -4.60 4.98
C GLY A 235 5.97 -3.67 3.89
N TYR A 236 4.75 -3.17 4.06
CA TYR A 236 4.09 -2.33 3.06
C TYR A 236 4.71 -0.92 2.99
N GLY A 237 5.46 -0.65 1.92
CA GLY A 237 5.82 0.73 1.52
C GLY A 237 4.72 1.39 0.68
N PHE A 238 4.13 0.61 -0.23
CA PHE A 238 3.01 0.99 -1.08
C PHE A 238 2.12 -0.23 -1.31
N ALA A 239 0.82 -0.04 -1.22
CA ALA A 239 -0.19 -1.04 -1.52
C ALA A 239 -1.28 -0.41 -2.40
N MET A 240 -1.80 -1.19 -3.35
CA MET A 240 -2.85 -0.76 -4.26
C MET A 240 -3.70 -1.95 -4.69
N ALA A 241 -4.99 -1.72 -4.81
CA ALA A 241 -5.91 -2.61 -5.51
C ALA A 241 -6.58 -1.83 -6.65
N MET A 242 -6.78 -2.50 -7.79
CA MET A 242 -7.39 -1.90 -8.98
C MET A 242 -8.40 -2.86 -9.61
N GLN A 243 -9.50 -2.32 -10.10
CA GLN A 243 -10.49 -3.02 -10.91
C GLN A 243 -10.60 -2.35 -12.28
N PHE A 244 -10.33 -3.13 -13.33
CA PHE A 244 -10.46 -2.69 -14.72
C PHE A 244 -11.90 -2.91 -15.22
N GLY A 245 -12.72 -1.87 -15.12
CA GLY A 245 -14.05 -1.80 -15.76
C GLY A 245 -14.09 -0.74 -16.86
N ALA A 246 -15.28 -0.34 -17.29
CA ALA A 246 -15.45 0.79 -18.24
C ALA A 246 -14.83 2.09 -17.70
N VAL A 247 -14.86 2.27 -16.37
CA VAL A 247 -14.06 3.25 -15.63
C VAL A 247 -13.22 2.48 -14.64
N VAL A 248 -11.91 2.70 -14.67
CA VAL A 248 -10.98 2.07 -13.72
C VAL A 248 -11.28 2.56 -12.31
N GLU A 249 -11.37 1.63 -11.37
CA GLU A 249 -11.44 1.94 -9.95
C GLU A 249 -10.13 1.53 -9.28
N SER A 250 -9.58 2.40 -8.42
CA SER A 250 -8.42 2.02 -7.61
C SER A 250 -8.41 2.67 -6.23
N VAL A 251 -7.78 1.96 -5.31
CA VAL A 251 -7.52 2.39 -3.95
C VAL A 251 -6.05 2.12 -3.63
N SER A 252 -5.44 2.96 -2.79
CA SER A 252 -4.01 2.84 -2.45
C SER A 252 -3.74 3.22 -1.00
N LEU A 253 -2.54 2.89 -0.56
CA LEU A 253 -2.00 3.20 0.75
C LEU A 253 -0.49 3.36 0.62
N SER A 254 0.06 4.43 1.19
CA SER A 254 1.50 4.58 1.43
C SER A 254 1.71 5.00 2.87
N PRO A 255 2.00 4.06 3.80
CA PRO A 255 1.92 4.31 5.25
C PRO A 255 2.83 5.44 5.74
N PHE A 256 3.93 5.70 5.03
CA PHE A 256 4.93 6.69 5.39
C PHE A 256 4.74 8.05 4.70
N GLY A 257 3.51 8.33 4.28
CA GLY A 257 3.13 9.62 3.70
C GLY A 257 3.70 9.85 2.31
N GLN A 258 3.75 11.12 1.90
CA GLN A 258 4.33 11.59 0.63
C GLN A 258 5.47 12.60 0.86
N SER A 259 5.89 12.76 2.11
CA SER A 259 6.99 13.62 2.53
C SER A 259 7.89 12.87 3.50
N GLN A 260 9.20 13.02 3.33
CA GLN A 260 10.19 12.52 4.30
C GLN A 260 10.57 13.55 5.35
N VAL A 261 10.02 14.77 5.25
CA VAL A 261 10.32 15.87 6.20
C VAL A 261 9.42 15.73 7.42
N ALA A 262 10.04 15.46 8.56
CA ALA A 262 9.35 15.33 9.84
C ALA A 262 8.55 16.60 10.18
N GLY A 263 7.35 16.42 10.74
CA GLY A 263 6.44 17.51 11.12
C GLY A 263 5.61 18.09 9.97
N THR A 264 5.83 17.66 8.71
CA THR A 264 4.95 18.05 7.61
C THR A 264 3.64 17.27 7.63
N ALA A 265 2.57 17.88 7.12
CA ALA A 265 1.22 17.29 7.09
C ALA A 265 1.11 16.01 6.24
N HIS A 266 2.16 15.64 5.50
CA HIS A 266 2.22 14.45 4.65
C HIS A 266 3.37 13.50 5.05
N TYR A 267 3.83 13.57 6.30
CA TYR A 267 4.93 12.72 6.81
C TYR A 267 4.46 11.32 7.27
N ASP A 268 3.32 11.24 7.94
CA ASP A 268 2.73 10.03 8.50
C ASP A 268 1.18 10.02 8.41
N ASP A 269 0.60 10.89 7.56
CA ASP A 269 -0.84 11.11 7.41
C ASP A 269 -1.63 9.93 6.84
N GLN A 270 -0.92 8.88 6.43
CA GLN A 270 -1.48 7.63 5.92
C GLN A 270 -1.13 6.44 6.81
N LEU A 271 -0.41 6.62 7.92
CA LEU A 271 -0.10 5.53 8.84
C LEU A 271 -1.39 4.99 9.49
N ASP A 272 -2.32 5.88 9.84
CA ASP A 272 -3.64 5.49 10.35
C ASP A 272 -4.40 4.60 9.38
N LEU A 273 -4.30 4.85 8.07
CA LEU A 273 -4.94 3.99 7.07
C LEU A 273 -4.39 2.56 7.11
N LEU A 274 -3.06 2.38 7.31
CA LEU A 274 -2.47 1.04 7.47
C LEU A 274 -2.99 0.35 8.74
N LEU A 275 -2.96 1.07 9.87
CA LEU A 275 -3.34 0.54 11.18
C LEU A 275 -4.83 0.17 11.23
N GLU A 276 -5.67 0.93 10.54
CA GLU A 276 -7.10 0.70 10.42
C GLU A 276 -7.48 -0.26 9.28
N LYS A 277 -6.50 -0.86 8.57
CA LYS A 277 -6.73 -1.74 7.41
C LYS A 277 -7.63 -1.09 6.34
N ARG A 278 -7.37 0.19 6.05
CA ARG A 278 -8.14 1.02 5.12
C ARG A 278 -7.27 1.53 3.97
N PHE A 279 -7.90 1.71 2.81
CA PHE A 279 -7.28 2.38 1.68
C PHE A 279 -7.88 3.78 1.46
N LYS A 280 -7.10 4.66 0.82
CA LYS A 280 -7.61 5.90 0.22
C LYS A 280 -7.97 5.65 -1.25
N HIS A 281 -8.99 6.36 -1.74
CA HIS A 281 -9.27 6.38 -3.17
C HIS A 281 -8.13 7.05 -3.94
N VAL A 282 -7.73 6.46 -5.07
CA VAL A 282 -6.72 7.05 -5.96
C VAL A 282 -7.41 7.96 -6.95
N ARG A 283 -7.03 9.23 -6.94
CA ARG A 283 -7.53 10.23 -7.88
C ARG A 283 -6.58 10.34 -9.07
N PHE A 284 -6.92 9.69 -10.17
CA PHE A 284 -6.13 9.73 -11.41
C PHE A 284 -6.93 10.20 -12.63
N LEU A 285 -8.27 10.24 -12.52
CA LEU A 285 -9.13 10.84 -13.54
C LEU A 285 -9.04 12.37 -13.44
N GLN A 286 -8.96 13.03 -14.59
CA GLN A 286 -8.78 14.49 -14.68
C GLN A 286 -9.82 15.24 -13.84
N ASP A 287 -11.11 14.90 -13.97
CA ASP A 287 -12.18 15.53 -13.18
C ASP A 287 -11.96 15.40 -11.67
N ASP A 288 -11.60 14.20 -11.21
CA ASP A 288 -11.38 13.94 -9.79
C ASP A 288 -10.14 14.66 -9.25
N ILE A 289 -9.10 14.81 -10.08
CA ILE A 289 -7.91 15.63 -9.77
C ILE A 289 -8.31 17.10 -9.65
N LEU A 290 -8.92 17.68 -10.69
CA LEU A 290 -9.27 19.10 -10.74
C LEU A 290 -10.26 19.50 -9.64
N ARG A 291 -11.13 18.57 -9.23
CA ARG A 291 -12.14 18.77 -8.19
C ARG A 291 -11.60 18.65 -6.77
N ASN A 292 -10.57 17.84 -6.56
CA ASN A 292 -10.05 17.55 -5.22
C ASN A 292 -8.64 18.08 -4.98
N ALA A 293 -8.05 18.78 -5.95
CA ALA A 293 -6.81 19.51 -5.77
C ALA A 293 -6.97 20.54 -4.64
N ARG A 294 -6.15 20.41 -3.60
CA ARG A 294 -6.08 21.40 -2.51
C ARG A 294 -5.33 22.66 -2.95
N GLN A 295 -4.36 22.49 -3.82
CA GLN A 295 -3.50 23.54 -4.35
C GLN A 295 -3.11 23.19 -5.77
N ALA A 296 -2.98 24.21 -6.62
CA ALA A 296 -2.46 24.11 -7.98
C ALA A 296 -1.53 25.29 -8.26
N PHE A 297 -0.58 25.12 -9.19
CA PHE A 297 0.43 26.11 -9.52
C PHE A 297 0.44 26.37 -11.02
N GLY A 298 0.50 27.64 -11.42
CA GLY A 298 0.50 28.00 -12.83
C GLY A 298 0.16 29.46 -13.08
N LYS A 299 0.15 29.85 -14.35
CA LYS A 299 -0.35 31.16 -14.83
C LYS A 299 -1.84 31.10 -15.17
N THR A 300 -2.27 29.97 -15.70
CA THR A 300 -3.67 29.66 -15.96
C THR A 300 -3.99 28.38 -15.22
N ILE A 301 -4.90 28.46 -14.25
CA ILE A 301 -5.22 27.34 -13.37
C ILE A 301 -6.72 27.11 -13.42
N THR A 302 -7.14 25.95 -13.91
CA THR A 302 -8.53 25.51 -13.91
C THR A 302 -8.74 24.52 -12.76
N LEU A 303 -9.75 24.74 -11.94
CA LEU A 303 -10.17 23.87 -10.84
C LEU A 303 -11.68 23.69 -10.87
N PHE A 304 -12.15 22.56 -10.35
CA PHE A 304 -13.59 22.29 -10.26
C PHE A 304 -14.08 22.44 -8.82
N PRO A 305 -15.21 23.13 -8.60
CA PRO A 305 -15.74 23.30 -7.26
C PRO A 305 -16.25 21.96 -6.71
N ARG A 306 -16.00 21.70 -5.43
CA ARG A 306 -16.52 20.52 -4.75
C ARG A 306 -18.01 20.69 -4.48
N GLY A 307 -18.80 19.68 -4.85
CA GLY A 307 -20.25 19.65 -4.61
C GLY A 307 -21.10 20.41 -5.64
N ILE A 308 -20.49 21.00 -6.68
CA ILE A 308 -21.21 21.63 -7.80
C ILE A 308 -20.58 21.18 -9.12
N SER A 309 -21.39 21.05 -10.17
CA SER A 309 -20.92 20.92 -11.53
C SER A 309 -20.50 22.29 -12.07
N GLY A 310 -19.21 22.45 -12.35
CA GLY A 310 -18.70 23.69 -12.90
C GLY A 310 -17.18 23.69 -13.00
N ALA A 311 -16.64 24.80 -13.51
CA ALA A 311 -15.22 25.04 -13.64
C ALA A 311 -14.90 26.49 -13.31
N VAL A 312 -13.75 26.70 -12.66
CA VAL A 312 -13.22 28.02 -12.32
C VAL A 312 -11.79 28.08 -12.82
N THR A 313 -11.50 29.05 -13.69
CA THR A 313 -10.16 29.34 -14.19
C THR A 313 -9.67 30.66 -13.65
N LEU A 314 -8.47 30.64 -13.08
CA LEU A 314 -7.73 31.82 -12.68
C LEU A 314 -6.64 32.10 -13.68
N HIS A 315 -6.57 33.34 -14.18
CA HIS A 315 -5.49 33.80 -15.05
C HIS A 315 -4.63 34.85 -14.35
N SER A 316 -3.32 34.71 -14.48
CA SER A 316 -2.31 35.62 -13.98
C SER A 316 -1.16 35.74 -14.97
N ASP A 317 -0.51 36.90 -15.01
CA ASP A 317 0.72 37.13 -15.78
C ASP A 317 1.95 36.42 -15.18
N ARG A 318 1.85 36.01 -13.90
CA ARG A 318 2.88 35.35 -13.12
C ARG A 318 2.42 33.98 -12.62
N ILE A 319 3.37 33.13 -12.23
CA ILE A 319 3.05 31.86 -11.59
C ILE A 319 2.48 32.17 -10.20
N ILE A 320 1.26 31.72 -9.97
CA ILE A 320 0.58 31.78 -8.67
C ILE A 320 0.33 30.37 -8.16
N GLN A 321 0.14 30.27 -6.86
CA GLN A 321 -0.57 29.15 -6.26
C GLN A 321 -2.05 29.50 -6.18
N ALA A 322 -2.93 28.57 -6.51
CA ALA A 322 -4.37 28.72 -6.37
C ALA A 322 -5.00 27.57 -5.58
N ALA A 323 -6.11 27.87 -4.91
CA ALA A 323 -6.97 26.89 -4.27
C ALA A 323 -8.44 27.28 -4.48
N LEU A 324 -9.32 26.29 -4.56
CA LEU A 324 -10.75 26.50 -4.72
C LEU A 324 -11.49 25.77 -3.60
N THR A 325 -12.30 26.51 -2.85
CA THR A 325 -13.10 25.99 -1.73
C THR A 325 -14.57 26.32 -1.92
N THR A 326 -15.44 25.46 -1.39
CA THR A 326 -16.88 25.66 -1.41
C THR A 326 -17.44 25.67 0.01
N ALA A 327 -18.48 26.47 0.25
CA ALA A 327 -19.20 26.54 1.51
C ALA A 327 -20.72 26.39 1.28
N VAL A 328 -21.39 25.71 2.20
CA VAL A 328 -22.85 25.50 2.16
C VAL A 328 -23.57 26.66 2.82
N GLU A 329 -23.05 27.15 3.95
CA GLU A 329 -23.59 28.28 4.68
C GLU A 329 -23.10 29.60 4.09
N ALA A 330 -23.95 30.63 4.16
CA ALA A 330 -23.60 31.96 3.71
C ALA A 330 -22.45 32.53 4.55
N PRO A 331 -21.29 32.85 3.97
CA PRO A 331 -20.18 33.44 4.72
C PRO A 331 -20.52 34.86 5.20
N HIS A 332 -21.42 35.54 4.48
CA HIS A 332 -21.92 36.88 4.79
C HIS A 332 -23.43 36.97 4.49
N PRO A 333 -24.19 37.84 5.21
CA PRO A 333 -25.61 38.02 4.97
C PRO A 333 -25.92 38.37 3.51
N ILE A 334 -26.80 37.59 2.88
CA ILE A 334 -27.24 37.82 1.49
C ILE A 334 -28.31 38.93 1.45
N PRO A 335 -28.49 39.62 0.31
CA PRO A 335 -29.53 40.63 0.15
C PRO A 335 -30.94 40.08 0.41
N THR A 336 -31.81 40.88 1.03
CA THR A 336 -33.18 40.49 1.38
C THR A 336 -33.99 40.11 0.14
N GLY A 337 -34.77 39.03 0.24
CA GLY A 337 -35.60 38.52 -0.86
C GLY A 337 -34.87 37.62 -1.86
N LEU A 338 -33.57 37.38 -1.68
CA LEU A 338 -32.78 36.45 -2.49
C LEU A 338 -32.49 35.15 -1.74
N ALA A 339 -32.23 34.08 -2.51
CA ALA A 339 -31.78 32.79 -2.02
C ALA A 339 -30.64 32.25 -2.91
N PRO A 340 -29.75 31.40 -2.36
CA PRO A 340 -28.66 30.78 -3.12
C PRO A 340 -29.15 29.59 -3.95
N PHE A 341 -28.73 29.55 -5.22
CA PHE A 341 -28.93 28.44 -6.17
C PHE A 341 -27.61 27.78 -6.59
N SER A 342 -26.53 28.06 -5.85
CA SER A 342 -25.25 27.34 -5.87
C SER A 342 -24.65 27.34 -4.47
N LEU A 343 -23.63 26.50 -4.23
CA LEU A 343 -22.74 26.71 -3.08
C LEU A 343 -21.97 28.02 -3.24
N TYR A 344 -21.49 28.55 -2.12
CA TYR A 344 -20.59 29.69 -2.08
C TYR A 344 -19.20 29.23 -2.50
N LEU A 345 -18.60 29.91 -3.47
CA LEU A 345 -17.30 29.60 -4.04
C LEU A 345 -16.28 30.62 -3.56
N GLN A 346 -15.15 30.16 -3.08
CA GLN A 346 -14.01 31.01 -2.79
C GLN A 346 -12.79 30.48 -3.55
N ALA A 347 -12.26 31.31 -4.44
CA ALA A 347 -10.98 31.07 -5.07
C ALA A 347 -9.91 31.88 -4.36
N GLN A 348 -8.85 31.21 -3.92
CA GLN A 348 -7.73 31.81 -3.21
C GLN A 348 -6.50 31.81 -4.09
N ARG A 349 -5.62 32.80 -3.88
CA ARG A 349 -4.33 32.92 -4.58
C ARG A 349 -3.21 33.26 -3.62
N ALA A 350 -2.00 32.79 -3.93
CA ALA A 350 -0.77 33.23 -3.30
C ALA A 350 0.32 33.52 -4.36
N PRO A 351 1.10 34.61 -4.23
CA PRO A 351 1.02 35.65 -3.19
C PRO A 351 -0.27 36.49 -3.24
N ARG A 352 -0.72 37.01 -2.09
CA ARG A 352 -1.83 37.95 -2.03
C ARG A 352 -1.46 39.24 -2.78
N GLY A 353 -2.41 39.83 -3.50
CA GLY A 353 -2.22 41.09 -4.24
C GLY A 353 -1.76 40.97 -5.69
N VAL A 354 -1.35 39.79 -6.16
CA VAL A 354 -1.12 39.56 -7.60
C VAL A 354 -2.45 39.76 -8.34
N PRO A 355 -2.52 40.55 -9.42
CA PRO A 355 -3.74 40.67 -10.23
C PRO A 355 -4.11 39.30 -10.82
N VAL A 356 -5.38 38.92 -10.64
CA VAL A 356 -5.94 37.68 -11.16
C VAL A 356 -7.32 37.96 -11.71
N THR A 357 -7.54 37.56 -12.95
CA THR A 357 -8.88 37.49 -13.53
C THR A 357 -9.44 36.09 -13.31
N LEU A 358 -10.75 36.01 -13.06
CA LEU A 358 -11.48 34.77 -12.85
C LEU A 358 -12.48 34.59 -13.97
N ALA A 359 -12.51 33.40 -14.56
CA ALA A 359 -13.60 32.94 -15.41
C ALA A 359 -14.24 31.73 -14.75
N ALA A 360 -15.56 31.70 -14.61
CA ALA A 360 -16.27 30.56 -14.05
C ALA A 360 -17.49 30.17 -14.89
N SER A 361 -17.68 28.87 -15.05
CA SER A 361 -18.85 28.26 -15.68
C SER A 361 -19.51 27.38 -14.65
N LEU A 362 -20.70 27.77 -14.20
CA LEU A 362 -21.40 27.14 -13.08
C LEU A 362 -22.74 26.60 -13.55
N GLN A 363 -22.94 25.29 -13.41
CA GLN A 363 -24.21 24.66 -13.73
C GLN A 363 -25.17 24.77 -12.54
N VAL A 364 -26.41 25.17 -12.81
CA VAL A 364 -27.50 25.16 -11.83
C VAL A 364 -28.38 23.92 -12.08
N PRO A 365 -28.34 22.92 -11.18
CA PRO A 365 -29.14 21.71 -11.34
C PRO A 365 -30.64 22.02 -11.49
N PRO A 366 -31.38 21.28 -12.34
CA PRO A 366 -32.84 21.39 -12.44
C PRO A 366 -33.57 21.15 -11.09
N ALA A 367 -32.93 20.41 -10.17
CA ALA A 367 -33.47 20.15 -8.85
C ALA A 367 -33.55 21.41 -7.95
N LEU A 368 -32.86 22.50 -8.29
CA LEU A 368 -32.87 23.73 -7.50
C LEU A 368 -33.93 24.73 -7.97
N CYS A 369 -34.24 24.77 -9.27
CA CYS A 369 -35.25 25.66 -9.86
C CYS A 369 -35.64 25.23 -11.29
N ASP A 370 -36.81 25.65 -11.77
CA ASP A 370 -37.23 25.44 -13.15
C ASP A 370 -36.50 26.35 -14.16
N ASP A 371 -36.78 26.20 -15.47
CA ASP A 371 -36.14 26.99 -16.52
C ASP A 371 -36.56 28.47 -16.55
N THR A 372 -37.73 28.80 -16.00
CA THR A 372 -38.21 30.18 -15.90
C THR A 372 -37.44 30.91 -14.81
N ALA A 373 -37.36 30.27 -13.63
CA ALA A 373 -36.57 30.72 -12.51
C ALA A 373 -35.07 30.79 -12.83
N PHE A 374 -34.53 29.82 -13.58
CA PHE A 374 -33.13 29.82 -14.02
C PHE A 374 -32.74 31.10 -14.76
N ARG A 375 -33.65 31.64 -15.58
CA ARG A 375 -33.41 32.89 -16.33
C ARG A 375 -33.36 34.14 -15.44
N ALA A 376 -33.91 34.07 -14.23
CA ALA A 376 -33.89 35.15 -13.25
C ALA A 376 -32.68 35.08 -12.31
N LEU A 377 -31.83 34.07 -12.44
CA LEU A 377 -30.63 33.91 -11.62
C LEU A 377 -29.50 34.80 -12.12
N ALA A 378 -28.69 35.30 -11.19
CA ALA A 378 -27.49 36.05 -11.49
C ALA A 378 -26.34 35.61 -10.57
N PRO A 379 -25.09 35.60 -11.06
CA PRO A 379 -23.93 35.44 -10.20
C PRO A 379 -23.71 36.72 -9.40
N TYR A 380 -23.43 36.55 -8.11
CA TYR A 380 -23.04 37.61 -7.19
C TYR A 380 -21.61 37.36 -6.72
N ARG A 381 -20.88 38.45 -6.52
CA ARG A 381 -19.56 38.47 -5.88
C ARG A 381 -19.64 39.25 -4.58
N PHE A 382 -18.86 38.84 -3.58
CA PHE A 382 -18.72 39.54 -2.32
C PHE A 382 -17.31 40.11 -2.19
N GLU A 383 -17.24 41.38 -1.80
CA GLU A 383 -15.99 42.06 -1.44
C GLU A 383 -16.14 42.75 -0.09
N PRO A 384 -15.18 42.57 0.84
CA PRO A 384 -15.15 43.33 2.08
C PRO A 384 -15.26 44.84 1.83
N GLY A 385 -16.27 45.47 2.42
CA GLY A 385 -16.54 46.90 2.28
C GLY A 385 -17.52 47.28 1.16
N LEU A 386 -17.69 46.44 0.12
CA LEU A 386 -18.70 46.65 -0.93
C LEU A 386 -19.94 45.77 -0.74
N GLY A 387 -19.80 44.64 -0.03
CA GLY A 387 -20.88 43.68 0.16
C GLY A 387 -21.11 42.81 -1.08
N TRP A 388 -22.32 42.26 -1.19
CA TRP A 388 -22.74 41.46 -2.35
C TRP A 388 -23.14 42.36 -3.52
N THR A 389 -22.48 42.20 -4.65
CA THR A 389 -22.81 42.89 -5.91
C THR A 389 -22.93 41.89 -7.05
N ILE A 390 -23.72 42.21 -8.08
CA ILE A 390 -23.87 41.36 -9.26
C ILE A 390 -22.52 41.27 -9.99
N ALA A 391 -22.07 40.06 -10.30
CA ALA A 391 -20.89 39.80 -11.12
C ALA A 391 -21.25 39.85 -12.60
N ALA A 392 -20.28 40.20 -13.46
CA ALA A 392 -20.52 40.30 -14.90
C ALA A 392 -20.77 38.92 -15.52
N VAL A 393 -21.97 38.74 -16.07
CA VAL A 393 -22.35 37.55 -16.85
C VAL A 393 -21.83 37.72 -18.28
N THR A 394 -21.07 36.74 -18.76
CA THR A 394 -20.62 36.71 -20.16
C THR A 394 -21.58 35.96 -21.05
N ARG A 395 -22.14 34.84 -20.57
CA ARG A 395 -23.10 34.00 -21.30
C ARG A 395 -23.96 33.23 -20.30
N THR A 396 -25.22 33.01 -20.65
CA THR A 396 -26.10 32.06 -19.95
C THR A 396 -26.63 31.07 -20.97
N ASP A 397 -26.34 29.79 -20.76
CA ASP A 397 -26.85 28.71 -21.59
C ASP A 397 -28.01 28.03 -20.88
N VAL A 398 -29.21 28.20 -21.42
CA VAL A 398 -30.43 27.66 -20.81
C VAL A 398 -30.57 26.15 -21.05
N HIS A 399 -30.00 25.63 -22.13
CA HIS A 399 -30.10 24.20 -22.44
C HIS A 399 -29.22 23.37 -21.51
N THR A 400 -27.97 23.81 -21.29
CA THR A 400 -27.04 23.15 -20.37
C THR A 400 -27.20 23.63 -18.92
N ARG A 401 -27.98 24.70 -18.72
CA ARG A 401 -28.21 25.40 -17.45
C ARG A 401 -26.91 25.89 -16.80
N ILE A 402 -26.02 26.43 -17.63
CA ILE A 402 -24.72 26.96 -17.22
C ILE A 402 -24.74 28.49 -17.27
N ILE A 403 -24.29 29.12 -16.19
CA ILE A 403 -24.03 30.56 -16.13
C ILE A 403 -22.52 30.77 -16.19
N HIS A 404 -22.08 31.53 -17.19
CA HIS A 404 -20.70 31.94 -17.39
C HIS A 404 -20.51 33.36 -16.85
N LEU A 405 -19.49 33.52 -16.01
CA LEU A 405 -19.11 34.83 -15.48
C LEU A 405 -17.62 35.06 -15.70
N GLN A 406 -17.27 36.32 -15.88
CA GLN A 406 -15.89 36.77 -15.92
C GLN A 406 -15.73 37.93 -14.96
N ASP A 407 -14.62 37.92 -14.22
CA ASP A 407 -14.28 38.94 -13.26
C ASP A 407 -12.83 39.37 -13.45
N ASP A 408 -12.63 40.65 -13.73
CA ASP A 408 -11.30 41.23 -13.92
C ASP A 408 -10.53 41.37 -12.60
N SER A 409 -11.21 41.24 -11.46
CA SER A 409 -10.61 41.30 -10.13
C SER A 409 -11.17 40.24 -9.21
N LEU A 410 -10.34 39.28 -8.81
CA LEU A 410 -10.75 38.18 -7.94
C LEU A 410 -11.36 38.66 -6.60
N ALA A 411 -12.63 38.31 -6.40
CA ALA A 411 -13.41 38.54 -5.19
C ALA A 411 -13.24 37.47 -4.12
N GLU A 412 -13.69 37.79 -2.91
CA GLU A 412 -13.57 36.86 -1.78
C GLU A 412 -14.54 35.67 -1.93
N TRP A 413 -15.78 35.94 -2.34
CA TRP A 413 -16.80 34.91 -2.54
C TRP A 413 -17.62 35.15 -3.80
N TYR A 414 -18.07 34.06 -4.41
CA TYR A 414 -18.99 34.02 -5.54
C TYR A 414 -20.15 33.08 -5.23
N VAL A 415 -21.36 33.39 -5.71
CA VAL A 415 -22.55 32.54 -5.55
C VAL A 415 -23.59 32.90 -6.61
N ILE A 416 -24.41 31.95 -7.04
CA ILE A 416 -25.59 32.24 -7.87
C ILE A 416 -26.77 32.54 -6.94
N LEU A 417 -27.34 33.74 -7.03
CA LEU A 417 -28.55 34.10 -6.28
C LEU A 417 -29.72 34.35 -7.24
N GLY A 418 -30.92 34.16 -6.71
CA GLY A 418 -32.17 34.53 -7.38
C GLY A 418 -33.28 34.81 -6.38
N PRO A 419 -34.47 35.24 -6.83
CA PRO A 419 -35.62 35.47 -5.97
C PRO A 419 -35.95 34.25 -5.11
N GLN A 420 -36.15 34.47 -3.81
CA GLN A 420 -36.39 33.39 -2.84
C GLN A 420 -37.67 32.59 -3.16
N GLU A 421 -38.66 33.22 -3.78
CA GLU A 421 -39.91 32.59 -4.24
C GLU A 421 -39.70 31.46 -5.27
N TYR A 422 -38.55 31.42 -5.94
CA TYR A 422 -38.19 30.35 -6.88
C TYR A 422 -37.47 29.17 -6.23
N THR A 423 -37.30 29.18 -4.91
CA THR A 423 -36.72 28.05 -4.19
C THR A 423 -37.72 26.89 -4.15
N ILE A 424 -37.30 25.71 -4.60
CA ILE A 424 -38.10 24.50 -4.48
C ILE A 424 -38.05 24.03 -3.02
N ALA A 425 -39.22 23.78 -2.40
CA ALA A 425 -39.30 23.38 -0.99
C ALA A 425 -38.57 22.04 -0.74
N SER A 426 -37.71 22.05 0.29
CA SER A 426 -36.72 21.02 0.67
C SER A 426 -37.24 19.58 0.89
N ALA A 427 -38.55 19.31 0.83
CA ALA A 427 -39.09 17.96 1.11
C ALA A 427 -38.77 16.93 0.01
N ALA A 428 -38.37 17.37 -1.20
CA ALA A 428 -37.99 16.50 -2.32
C ALA A 428 -36.46 16.41 -2.53
N ALA A 429 -35.65 17.16 -1.78
CA ALA A 429 -34.22 17.29 -2.01
C ALA A 429 -33.34 16.28 -1.24
N GLU A 430 -33.85 15.67 -0.16
CA GLU A 430 -33.10 14.64 0.59
C GLU A 430 -32.88 13.35 -0.21
N THR A 431 -33.67 13.10 -1.26
CA THR A 431 -33.54 11.94 -2.15
C THR A 431 -32.77 12.21 -3.44
N ALA A 432 -32.28 13.45 -3.65
CA ALA A 432 -31.71 13.88 -4.94
C ALA A 432 -30.32 14.55 -4.81
N ILE A 433 -29.55 14.22 -3.78
CA ILE A 433 -28.08 14.28 -3.92
C ILE A 433 -27.72 12.96 -4.62
N PRO A 434 -27.34 12.97 -5.91
CA PRO A 434 -26.84 11.75 -6.51
C PRO A 434 -25.63 11.35 -5.68
N ALA A 435 -25.67 10.16 -5.06
CA ALA A 435 -24.44 9.45 -4.77
C ALA A 435 -23.62 9.54 -6.06
N ASN A 436 -22.38 10.04 -5.98
CA ASN A 436 -21.46 10.17 -7.10
C ASN A 436 -21.29 8.79 -7.78
N GLY A 437 -22.27 8.38 -8.58
CA GLY A 437 -22.14 7.32 -9.55
C GLY A 437 -21.14 7.85 -10.55
N ARG A 438 -20.06 7.11 -10.75
CA ARG A 438 -19.04 7.39 -11.76
C ARG A 438 -19.61 7.24 -13.18
N GLN A 439 -20.68 7.96 -13.50
CA GLN A 439 -20.95 8.34 -14.88
C GLN A 439 -20.00 9.49 -15.21
N ALA A 440 -19.35 9.42 -16.37
CA ALA A 440 -18.66 10.59 -16.92
C ALA A 440 -19.63 11.77 -16.85
N PRO A 441 -19.26 12.90 -16.20
CA PRO A 441 -20.18 14.03 -16.13
C PRO A 441 -20.52 14.43 -17.57
N ALA A 442 -21.80 14.33 -17.93
CA ALA A 442 -22.27 14.93 -19.16
C ALA A 442 -21.90 16.42 -19.10
N GLY A 443 -20.95 16.84 -19.94
CA GLY A 443 -20.43 18.20 -19.96
C GLY A 443 -19.02 18.41 -19.41
N LEU A 444 -18.27 17.38 -18.99
CA LEU A 444 -16.84 17.56 -18.67
C LEU A 444 -16.06 18.13 -19.87
N ASP A 445 -16.25 17.55 -21.06
CA ASP A 445 -15.59 18.04 -22.28
C ASP A 445 -16.09 19.44 -22.66
N ALA A 446 -17.37 19.75 -22.42
CA ALA A 446 -17.89 21.10 -22.65
C ALA A 446 -17.24 22.12 -21.70
N LEU A 447 -17.18 21.81 -20.40
CA LEU A 447 -16.54 22.65 -19.38
C LEU A 447 -15.03 22.78 -19.65
N LEU A 448 -14.35 21.69 -20.00
CA LEU A 448 -12.93 21.73 -20.31
C LEU A 448 -12.62 22.41 -21.65
N ASN A 449 -13.46 22.28 -22.68
CA ASN A 449 -13.23 22.95 -23.96
C ASN A 449 -13.41 24.46 -23.86
N GLU A 450 -14.34 24.93 -23.02
CA GLU A 450 -14.54 26.37 -22.80
C GLU A 450 -13.49 26.97 -21.84
N HIS A 451 -12.97 26.16 -20.92
CA HIS A 451 -11.86 26.53 -20.03
C HIS A 451 -10.48 26.08 -20.54
N ALA A 452 -10.43 25.51 -21.75
CA ALA A 452 -9.20 25.16 -22.42
C ALA A 452 -8.53 26.48 -22.74
N ALA A 453 -7.52 26.81 -21.95
CA ALA A 453 -6.59 27.86 -22.30
C ALA A 453 -6.02 27.49 -23.68
N GLN A 454 -6.53 28.11 -24.76
CA GLN A 454 -5.62 28.35 -25.85
C GLN A 454 -4.48 29.15 -25.24
N PRO A 455 -3.24 28.69 -25.29
CA PRO A 455 -2.13 29.45 -24.80
C PRO A 455 -2.05 30.73 -25.64
N ALA A 456 -2.70 31.80 -25.17
CA ALA A 456 -2.47 33.14 -25.69
C ALA A 456 -1.08 33.53 -25.20
N ILE A 457 -0.07 33.23 -26.03
CA ILE A 457 1.30 33.67 -25.81
C ILE A 457 1.32 35.19 -25.96
N THR A 458 1.04 35.90 -24.87
CA THR A 458 1.29 37.34 -24.78
C THR A 458 2.66 37.52 -24.12
N GLY A 459 3.73 37.35 -24.92
CA GLY A 459 5.11 37.56 -24.48
C GLY A 459 6.14 36.72 -25.25
N ARG A 460 7.43 36.83 -24.89
CA ARG A 460 8.56 36.05 -25.46
C ARG A 460 8.57 34.56 -25.04
N GLY A 461 7.42 33.99 -24.71
CA GLY A 461 7.31 32.55 -24.43
C GLY A 461 7.32 31.77 -25.74
N ARG A 462 7.90 30.56 -25.73
CA ARG A 462 7.88 29.63 -26.87
C ARG A 462 6.90 28.51 -26.56
N LEU A 463 6.00 28.19 -27.49
CA LEU A 463 5.05 27.11 -27.34
C LEU A 463 5.54 25.87 -28.08
N PHE A 464 5.62 24.77 -27.34
CA PHE A 464 6.00 23.48 -27.90
C PHE A 464 4.82 22.52 -27.77
N HIS A 465 4.46 21.90 -28.89
CA HIS A 465 3.61 20.73 -28.94
C HIS A 465 4.51 19.51 -28.82
N LEU A 466 4.27 18.70 -27.79
CA LEU A 466 4.94 17.42 -27.61
C LEU A 466 3.96 16.33 -27.98
N GLU A 467 4.16 15.69 -29.13
CA GLU A 467 3.34 14.59 -29.59
C GLU A 467 4.17 13.31 -29.65
N ARG A 468 3.57 12.18 -29.24
CA ARG A 468 4.15 10.85 -29.44
C ARG A 468 3.93 10.47 -30.90
N HIS A 469 5.01 10.35 -31.66
CA HIS A 469 4.96 10.20 -33.12
C HIS A 469 4.49 8.81 -33.58
N ASP A 470 4.20 7.90 -32.65
CA ASP A 470 3.93 6.48 -32.87
C ASP A 470 2.45 6.08 -32.74
N GLN A 471 1.54 7.00 -32.43
CA GLN A 471 0.11 6.69 -32.34
C GLN A 471 -0.63 7.15 -33.61
N GLN A 472 -0.72 6.29 -34.63
CA GLN A 472 -1.86 6.38 -35.54
C GLN A 472 -3.11 5.85 -34.82
N PRO A 473 -4.29 6.49 -34.99
CA PRO A 473 -5.52 5.99 -34.42
C PRO A 473 -5.81 4.59 -34.96
N PHE A 474 -6.07 3.64 -34.06
CA PHE A 474 -6.43 2.26 -34.39
C PHE A 474 -7.69 2.26 -35.27
N THR A 475 -7.52 2.09 -36.58
CA THR A 475 -8.63 1.81 -37.50
C THR A 475 -8.76 0.32 -37.67
N ASP A 476 -9.84 -0.24 -37.13
CA ASP A 476 -10.20 -1.63 -37.26
C ASP A 476 -10.43 -1.98 -38.75
N LYS A 477 -9.54 -2.75 -39.34
CA LYS A 477 -9.74 -3.37 -40.66
C LYS A 477 -9.43 -4.86 -40.55
N THR A 478 -10.51 -5.63 -40.46
CA THR A 478 -10.58 -7.06 -40.77
C THR A 478 -9.83 -7.38 -42.07
N GLY A 479 -8.87 -8.30 -42.04
CA GLY A 479 -8.25 -8.84 -43.26
C GLY A 479 -6.96 -9.60 -42.99
N THR A 480 -7.02 -10.92 -43.20
CA THR A 480 -5.92 -11.89 -43.20
C THR A 480 -4.70 -11.44 -44.02
N GLY A 481 -3.53 -11.38 -43.38
CA GLY A 481 -2.22 -11.20 -44.03
C GLY A 481 -1.08 -11.33 -43.03
N SER A 482 -0.04 -12.09 -43.39
CA SER A 482 1.17 -12.38 -42.60
C SER A 482 1.91 -11.12 -42.15
N VAL A 483 2.22 -11.02 -40.85
CA VAL A 483 2.97 -9.90 -40.26
C VAL A 483 4.45 -10.30 -40.10
N GLU A 484 5.33 -9.66 -40.84
CA GLU A 484 6.77 -9.63 -40.57
C GLU A 484 7.05 -8.85 -39.27
N PRO A 485 8.09 -9.21 -38.49
CA PRO A 485 8.37 -8.53 -37.22
C PRO A 485 8.87 -7.10 -37.45
N ALA A 486 8.12 -6.14 -36.91
CA ALA A 486 8.50 -4.73 -36.88
C ALA A 486 9.73 -4.49 -35.99
N ALA A 487 10.62 -3.61 -36.45
CA ALA A 487 11.83 -3.18 -35.75
C ALA A 487 11.53 -2.48 -34.41
N PRO A 488 12.49 -2.47 -33.45
CA PRO A 488 12.25 -2.04 -32.08
C PRO A 488 11.82 -0.57 -31.97
N ASP A 489 10.79 -0.37 -31.16
CA ASP A 489 10.10 0.87 -30.85
C ASP A 489 11.05 1.84 -30.13
N THR A 490 11.60 2.79 -30.88
CA THR A 490 12.36 3.91 -30.31
C THR A 490 11.36 5.02 -30.06
N GLY A 491 10.90 5.16 -28.82
CA GLY A 491 9.95 6.19 -28.38
C GLY A 491 10.44 7.57 -28.76
N THR A 492 10.02 8.05 -29.94
CA THR A 492 10.48 9.30 -30.53
C THR A 492 9.37 10.31 -30.35
N PHE A 493 9.63 11.31 -29.51
CA PHE A 493 8.71 12.43 -29.31
C PHE A 493 8.97 13.48 -30.39
N LYS A 494 7.90 13.92 -31.05
CA LYS A 494 7.94 15.08 -31.93
C LYS A 494 7.70 16.32 -31.08
N LEU A 495 8.73 17.16 -30.96
CA LEU A 495 8.62 18.46 -30.32
C LEU A 495 8.46 19.52 -31.42
N GLU A 496 7.23 19.90 -31.72
CA GLU A 496 6.94 20.96 -32.70
C GLU A 496 6.79 22.30 -32.03
N ARG A 497 7.55 23.29 -32.51
CA ARG A 497 7.34 24.68 -32.11
C ARG A 497 6.15 25.23 -32.89
N LEU A 498 5.10 25.65 -32.19
CA LEU A 498 3.86 26.13 -32.80
C LEU A 498 3.83 27.65 -33.09
N ASP A 499 4.96 28.34 -32.87
CA ASP A 499 5.06 29.79 -33.05
C ASP A 499 5.17 30.16 -34.54
N GLU A 500 4.06 30.24 -35.28
CA GLU A 500 4.00 30.91 -36.59
C GLU A 500 3.75 32.41 -36.41
N THR A 501 4.75 33.17 -35.99
CA THR A 501 4.79 34.62 -36.21
C THR A 501 6.22 35.13 -36.28
N GLY A 502 6.66 35.52 -37.47
CA GLY A 502 7.86 36.31 -37.71
C GLY A 502 8.98 35.57 -38.44
N LYS A 503 9.16 35.89 -39.73
CA LYS A 503 10.42 35.67 -40.45
C LYS A 503 11.52 36.48 -39.77
N GLU A 504 12.31 35.86 -38.88
CA GLU A 504 13.58 36.44 -38.47
C GLU A 504 14.66 36.12 -39.50
N THR A 505 15.11 37.19 -40.17
CA THR A 505 16.26 37.19 -41.07
C THR A 505 17.54 37.29 -40.24
N GLY A 506 18.48 36.37 -40.46
CA GLY A 506 19.92 36.51 -40.22
C GLY A 506 20.39 37.04 -38.86
N ALA A 507 20.54 36.16 -37.88
CA ALA A 507 21.54 36.29 -36.82
C ALA A 507 21.90 34.90 -36.24
N SER A 508 23.17 34.69 -35.92
CA SER A 508 23.81 33.40 -35.60
C SER A 508 23.08 32.58 -34.53
N ILE A 509 22.84 31.30 -34.85
CA ILE A 509 22.41 30.27 -33.89
C ILE A 509 23.52 30.07 -32.84
N PRO A 510 23.27 30.23 -31.53
CA PRO A 510 24.23 29.81 -30.52
C PRO A 510 24.30 28.28 -30.50
N ALA A 511 25.51 27.73 -30.40
CA ALA A 511 25.76 26.30 -30.33
C ALA A 511 24.92 25.63 -29.20
N PRO A 512 24.50 24.36 -29.38
CA PRO A 512 23.73 23.64 -28.36
C PRO A 512 24.51 23.56 -27.04
N LEU A 513 23.78 23.73 -25.93
CA LEU A 513 24.26 23.59 -24.56
C LEU A 513 25.04 22.28 -24.40
N LYS A 514 26.35 22.39 -24.26
CA LYS A 514 27.18 21.28 -23.80
C LYS A 514 27.14 21.27 -22.26
N GLU A 515 26.68 20.14 -21.74
CA GLU A 515 26.91 19.64 -20.38
C GLU A 515 26.08 20.28 -19.25
N ILE A 516 25.13 19.48 -18.73
CA ILE A 516 24.59 19.62 -17.37
C ILE A 516 25.46 18.71 -16.48
N PRO A 517 26.11 19.22 -15.42
CA PRO A 517 26.90 18.39 -14.52
C PRO A 517 26.05 17.28 -13.88
N GLY A 518 26.41 16.02 -14.10
CA GLY A 518 25.82 14.86 -13.41
C GLY A 518 24.91 13.95 -14.24
N PHE A 519 24.65 14.23 -15.52
CA PHE A 519 23.85 13.35 -16.39
C PHE A 519 24.47 13.19 -17.78
N VAL A 520 24.69 11.94 -18.22
CA VAL A 520 25.11 11.58 -19.58
C VAL A 520 24.00 10.76 -20.22
N PHE A 521 23.54 11.17 -21.41
CA PHE A 521 22.57 10.45 -22.23
C PHE A 521 23.18 10.08 -23.59
N GLY A 522 23.09 8.80 -23.99
CA GLY A 522 23.39 8.31 -25.34
C GLY A 522 24.22 7.01 -25.40
N PRO A 523 24.01 6.14 -26.41
CA PRO A 523 24.62 4.82 -26.48
C PRO A 523 26.11 4.90 -26.87
N ALA A 524 26.96 4.32 -26.02
CA ALA A 524 28.37 4.15 -26.32
C ALA A 524 28.57 3.03 -27.35
N VAL A 525 29.06 3.37 -28.55
CA VAL A 525 29.70 2.42 -29.45
C VAL A 525 31.15 2.87 -29.69
N ARG A 526 32.07 1.96 -29.34
CA ARG A 526 33.52 2.03 -29.57
C ARG A 526 33.86 2.00 -31.07
N GLY A 527 34.93 2.71 -31.46
CA GLY A 527 35.72 2.31 -32.63
C GLY A 527 36.77 3.31 -33.15
N GLN A 528 38.02 3.17 -32.66
CA GLN A 528 39.34 3.31 -33.33
C GLN A 528 39.71 4.66 -34.02
N GLY A 529 40.92 5.22 -33.89
CA GLY A 529 42.20 4.71 -33.39
C GLY A 529 43.32 5.77 -33.51
N GLU A 530 44.57 5.31 -33.30
CA GLU A 530 45.89 6.00 -33.33
C GLU A 530 46.35 6.56 -31.97
N SER A 531 47.13 5.80 -31.19
CA SER A 531 48.57 5.47 -31.31
C SER A 531 49.50 6.61 -30.90
N THR A 532 50.15 6.48 -29.73
CA THR A 532 51.61 6.46 -29.53
C THR A 532 51.96 6.64 -28.04
N VAL A 533 52.82 5.76 -27.53
CA VAL A 533 53.59 5.81 -26.26
C VAL A 533 54.99 6.39 -26.67
N PRO A 534 55.88 7.00 -25.84
CA PRO A 534 56.16 6.77 -24.40
C PRO A 534 56.69 7.99 -23.56
N GLU A 535 57.19 7.68 -22.35
CA GLU A 535 58.13 8.42 -21.47
C GLU A 535 57.55 9.42 -20.45
N GLN A 536 57.61 9.15 -19.13
CA GLN A 536 58.74 9.11 -18.18
C GLN A 536 59.18 10.50 -17.65
N GLY A 537 59.17 10.60 -16.31
CA GLY A 537 59.95 11.56 -15.50
C GLY A 537 59.09 12.51 -14.65
N LEU A 538 59.26 12.70 -13.33
CA LEU A 538 60.09 12.12 -12.28
C LEU A 538 59.76 12.87 -10.95
N SER A 539 60.17 12.29 -9.82
CA SER A 539 60.29 12.80 -8.44
C SER A 539 59.04 12.73 -7.55
N GLY A 540 59.07 12.13 -6.34
CA GLY A 540 60.14 11.42 -5.63
C GLY A 540 59.74 11.12 -4.17
N GLN A 541 60.06 9.90 -3.70
CA GLN A 541 60.57 9.45 -2.39
C GLN A 541 59.90 9.91 -1.07
N ASP A 542 59.85 9.17 0.03
CA ASP A 542 60.21 7.80 0.47
C ASP A 542 59.69 7.68 1.93
N GLY A 543 59.51 6.45 2.45
CA GLY A 543 59.57 6.20 3.90
C GLY A 543 58.59 5.15 4.46
N GLU A 544 59.03 3.89 4.49
CA GLU A 544 58.50 2.82 5.36
C GLU A 544 59.04 2.90 6.81
N GLU A 545 58.43 2.07 7.66
CA GLU A 545 58.92 1.46 8.93
C GLU A 545 58.31 1.94 10.26
N GLY A 546 57.96 0.96 11.10
CA GLY A 546 58.09 1.08 12.55
C GLY A 546 56.96 0.52 13.42
N ILE A 547 57.05 -0.77 13.75
CA ILE A 547 56.44 -1.43 14.92
C ILE A 547 56.97 -0.76 16.22
N PRO A 548 56.24 -0.82 17.34
CA PRO A 548 56.90 -1.30 18.55
C PRO A 548 56.09 -2.36 19.32
N ASP A 549 56.86 -3.31 19.85
CA ASP A 549 56.51 -4.36 20.81
C ASP A 549 57.05 -3.99 22.21
N ASN A 550 56.41 -4.56 23.25
CA ASN A 550 56.90 -4.91 24.60
C ASN A 550 55.67 -5.09 25.50
N GLY A 551 55.30 -6.32 25.92
CA GLY A 551 55.83 -7.03 27.11
C GLY A 551 54.82 -6.87 28.26
N ASP A 552 54.42 -7.85 29.08
CA ASP A 552 55.06 -9.06 29.57
C ASP A 552 54.04 -9.92 30.36
N SER A 553 54.41 -11.17 30.60
CA SER A 553 54.06 -12.05 31.73
C SER A 553 52.80 -12.93 31.67
N GLY A 554 53.01 -14.26 31.88
CA GLY A 554 51.99 -15.11 32.50
C GLY A 554 51.83 -16.56 32.04
N THR A 555 52.92 -17.33 32.00
CA THR A 555 53.04 -18.77 32.37
C THR A 555 51.81 -19.72 32.34
N GLY A 556 51.93 -20.85 31.63
CA GLY A 556 51.25 -22.11 32.03
C GLY A 556 50.86 -23.09 30.91
N THR A 557 51.81 -23.87 30.39
CA THR A 557 51.60 -25.18 29.74
C THR A 557 51.55 -26.31 30.80
N PRO A 558 51.30 -27.61 30.46
CA PRO A 558 50.37 -28.24 29.52
C PRO A 558 49.68 -29.49 30.15
N SER A 559 49.13 -30.37 29.29
CA SER A 559 48.89 -31.83 29.50
C SER A 559 47.48 -32.22 29.96
N SER A 560 46.90 -33.38 29.61
CA SER A 560 47.10 -34.41 28.59
C SER A 560 46.06 -35.50 28.89
N VAL A 561 45.44 -36.07 27.86
CA VAL A 561 45.10 -37.51 27.69
C VAL A 561 44.51 -38.28 28.89
N THR A 562 43.28 -38.82 28.74
CA THR A 562 42.96 -40.27 28.90
C THR A 562 41.46 -40.57 28.81
N THR A 563 41.05 -41.27 27.75
CA THR A 563 40.14 -42.44 27.79
C THR A 563 41.00 -43.68 28.12
N PRO A 564 40.51 -44.88 28.57
CA PRO A 564 39.24 -45.53 28.22
C PRO A 564 38.63 -46.55 29.25
N LEU A 565 37.62 -47.32 28.76
CA LEU A 565 37.22 -48.73 29.06
C LEU A 565 36.14 -49.08 30.12
N GLU A 566 35.02 -49.59 29.57
CA GLU A 566 34.35 -50.91 29.75
C GLU A 566 34.37 -51.71 31.07
N GLY A 567 33.24 -52.39 31.32
CA GLY A 567 33.07 -53.56 32.21
C GLY A 567 31.71 -53.53 32.93
N GLU A 568 30.64 -54.14 32.44
CA GLU A 568 30.26 -55.57 32.50
C GLU A 568 29.16 -55.89 33.55
N SER A 569 28.37 -56.88 33.16
CA SER A 569 27.10 -57.44 33.66
C SER A 569 27.06 -58.07 35.06
N THR A 570 25.85 -58.28 35.61
CA THR A 570 25.29 -59.55 36.19
C THR A 570 23.89 -59.26 36.80
N THR A 571 22.75 -59.68 36.21
CA THR A 571 21.94 -60.93 36.36
C THR A 571 21.33 -61.26 37.73
N SER A 572 20.02 -61.64 37.70
CA SER A 572 19.20 -62.55 38.56
C SER A 572 17.96 -61.85 39.17
N GLY A 573 16.69 -62.30 39.12
CA GLY A 573 16.03 -63.48 38.52
C GLY A 573 14.52 -63.52 38.89
N THR A 574 13.73 -64.05 37.94
CA THR A 574 12.50 -64.90 38.05
C THR A 574 11.30 -64.59 38.97
N ALA A 575 10.10 -64.54 38.37
CA ALA A 575 8.96 -65.44 38.69
C ALA A 575 7.96 -65.51 37.51
N LEU A 576 7.47 -66.72 37.23
CA LEU A 576 6.47 -67.11 36.20
C LEU A 576 5.05 -67.19 36.80
N GLU A 577 4.01 -66.88 36.00
CA GLU A 577 2.74 -67.63 35.99
C GLU A 577 1.95 -67.45 34.67
N THR A 578 1.15 -68.45 34.32
CA THR A 578 0.62 -68.82 32.97
C THR A 578 -0.94 -68.85 32.97
N PRO A 579 -1.71 -69.21 31.89
CA PRO A 579 -2.25 -68.36 30.81
C PRO A 579 -3.80 -68.35 30.59
N ALA A 580 -4.23 -67.50 29.63
CA ALA A 580 -5.39 -67.56 28.70
C ALA A 580 -6.82 -67.18 29.23
N PRO A 581 -7.73 -66.58 28.40
CA PRO A 581 -8.07 -66.98 27.02
C PRO A 581 -8.22 -65.86 25.95
N GLN A 582 -8.01 -66.23 24.67
CA GLN A 582 -8.56 -65.57 23.47
C GLN A 582 -10.01 -66.05 23.23
N PRO A 583 -10.93 -65.31 22.55
CA PRO A 583 -10.82 -64.76 21.18
C PRO A 583 -11.42 -63.34 21.03
N THR A 584 -11.28 -62.57 19.94
CA THR A 584 -11.58 -62.81 18.51
C THR A 584 -10.88 -61.75 17.65
N ALA A 585 -10.42 -62.16 16.47
CA ALA A 585 -9.89 -61.29 15.43
C ALA A 585 -10.98 -60.37 14.84
N VAL A 586 -10.70 -59.06 14.83
CA VAL A 586 -11.33 -58.09 13.92
C VAL A 586 -10.19 -57.30 13.29
N SER A 587 -10.25 -57.21 11.97
CA SER A 587 -9.27 -56.65 11.04
C SER A 587 -8.73 -55.26 11.41
N ASP A 588 -7.41 -55.12 11.48
CA ASP A 588 -6.72 -53.82 11.43
C ASP A 588 -6.86 -53.22 10.02
N THR A 589 -7.91 -52.41 9.83
CA THR A 589 -7.92 -51.39 8.79
C THR A 589 -6.99 -50.27 9.22
N ALA A 590 -5.93 -50.06 8.44
CA ALA A 590 -5.02 -48.93 8.54
C ALA A 590 -5.81 -47.62 8.78
N ALA A 591 -5.46 -46.92 9.86
CA ALA A 591 -5.93 -45.58 10.12
C ALA A 591 -5.51 -44.67 8.95
N GLY A 592 -6.50 -44.25 8.15
CA GLY A 592 -6.29 -43.24 7.11
C GLY A 592 -5.85 -41.90 7.73
N PRO A 593 -5.22 -41.01 6.94
CA PRO A 593 -4.78 -39.71 7.41
C PRO A 593 -5.99 -38.93 7.96
N GLN A 594 -5.92 -38.54 9.23
CA GLN A 594 -6.91 -37.65 9.83
C GLN A 594 -7.03 -36.38 8.97
N GLU A 595 -8.27 -36.05 8.62
CA GLU A 595 -8.60 -34.88 7.80
C GLU A 595 -8.03 -33.60 8.43
N ARG A 596 -7.26 -32.88 7.61
CA ARG A 596 -6.80 -31.53 7.88
C ARG A 596 -8.02 -30.68 8.30
N PRO A 597 -7.97 -29.91 9.41
CA PRO A 597 -9.06 -29.00 9.73
C PRO A 597 -9.31 -28.08 8.53
N SER A 598 -10.58 -27.92 8.15
CA SER A 598 -10.96 -27.08 7.02
C SER A 598 -10.54 -25.65 7.30
N LEU A 599 -9.71 -25.11 6.41
CA LEU A 599 -9.31 -23.71 6.46
C LEU A 599 -10.56 -22.86 6.23
N PRO A 600 -10.79 -21.78 7.00
CA PRO A 600 -11.90 -20.90 6.72
C PRO A 600 -11.73 -20.29 5.31
N ASP A 601 -12.70 -20.55 4.44
CA ASP A 601 -12.80 -20.00 3.08
C ASP A 601 -13.19 -18.52 3.07
N VAL A 602 -13.41 -17.95 4.25
CA VAL A 602 -13.89 -16.59 4.47
C VAL A 602 -12.89 -15.86 5.36
N ILE A 603 -12.54 -14.63 4.96
CA ILE A 603 -11.76 -13.69 5.76
C ILE A 603 -12.55 -13.44 7.06
N PRO A 604 -11.94 -13.54 8.26
CA PRO A 604 -12.64 -13.19 9.50
C PRO A 604 -13.26 -11.79 9.37
N GLU A 605 -14.58 -11.70 9.48
CA GLU A 605 -15.26 -10.41 9.51
C GLU A 605 -14.87 -9.71 10.81
N ASP A 606 -14.09 -8.63 10.71
CA ASP A 606 -13.84 -7.75 11.84
C ASP A 606 -15.09 -6.87 12.06
N PRO A 607 -15.83 -7.03 13.17
CA PRO A 607 -16.98 -6.18 13.48
C PRO A 607 -16.60 -4.71 13.72
N GLY A 608 -15.30 -4.39 13.83
CA GLY A 608 -14.73 -3.04 13.88
C GLY A 608 -14.42 -2.40 12.52
N PHE A 609 -14.69 -3.07 11.40
CA PHE A 609 -14.44 -2.54 10.06
C PHE A 609 -15.49 -1.48 9.67
N VAL A 610 -15.23 -0.21 10.03
CA VAL A 610 -16.10 0.93 9.71
C VAL A 610 -15.54 1.71 8.51
N PHE A 611 -16.36 1.93 7.47
CA PHE A 611 -16.06 2.88 6.39
C PHE A 611 -17.18 3.92 6.25
N GLY A 612 -16.80 5.21 6.24
CA GLY A 612 -17.68 6.37 6.04
C GLY A 612 -17.68 7.35 7.23
N PRO A 613 -18.00 8.65 7.02
CA PRO A 613 -18.08 9.60 8.13
C PRO A 613 -19.14 9.10 9.13
N SER A 614 -18.77 9.07 10.40
CA SER A 614 -19.65 8.63 11.49
C SER A 614 -21.00 9.35 11.38
N LYS A 615 -22.06 8.63 11.03
CA LYS A 615 -23.41 9.06 11.41
C LYS A 615 -23.46 8.91 12.93
N GLY A 616 -23.27 10.01 13.64
CA GLY A 616 -23.55 10.08 15.06
C GLY A 616 -24.95 9.55 15.30
N GLY A 617 -25.06 8.42 16.00
CA GLY A 617 -26.32 7.90 16.47
C GLY A 617 -26.93 8.93 17.41
N LYS A 618 -27.93 9.67 16.92
CA LYS A 618 -28.85 10.42 17.77
C LYS A 618 -29.73 9.41 18.49
N THR A 619 -29.30 8.95 19.66
CA THR A 619 -30.22 8.46 20.68
C THR A 619 -30.82 9.68 21.38
N GLY A 620 -31.91 10.21 20.82
CA GLY A 620 -32.76 11.19 21.47
C GLY A 620 -33.94 10.49 22.14
N LYS A 621 -33.92 10.41 23.46
CA LYS A 621 -35.13 10.50 24.29
C LYS A 621 -34.85 11.46 25.44
N ASP A 622 -35.75 12.41 25.58
CA ASP A 622 -35.71 13.59 26.45
C ASP A 622 -35.46 13.29 27.94
N ALA A 623 -34.70 14.19 28.61
CA ALA A 623 -35.17 15.00 29.74
C ALA A 623 -34.03 15.78 30.43
N THR A 624 -34.08 17.12 30.31
CA THR A 624 -33.75 18.15 31.32
C THR A 624 -32.85 17.82 32.52
N SER A 625 -31.69 18.49 32.65
CA SER A 625 -31.50 19.58 33.64
C SER A 625 -30.00 19.94 33.88
N LYS A 626 -29.82 21.19 34.34
CA LYS A 626 -28.61 21.99 34.63
C LYS A 626 -27.43 21.27 35.30
N GLY A 627 -26.20 21.67 34.97
CA GLY A 627 -25.03 21.44 35.85
C GLY A 627 -23.68 21.88 35.28
N THR A 628 -22.95 22.68 36.04
CA THR A 628 -21.67 23.33 35.74
C THR A 628 -20.46 22.39 36.00
N ARG A 629 -19.49 22.39 35.06
CA ARG A 629 -18.01 22.14 35.16
C ARG A 629 -17.40 20.98 35.99
N VAL A 630 -16.19 20.60 35.51
CA VAL A 630 -14.97 20.09 36.19
C VAL A 630 -14.67 18.59 36.01
N PHE A 631 -13.43 18.33 35.56
CA PHE A 631 -12.76 17.04 35.36
C PHE A 631 -12.45 16.31 36.67
N ASN A 632 -12.39 14.97 36.63
CA ASN A 632 -11.57 14.21 37.57
C ASN A 632 -11.03 12.93 36.93
N ILE A 633 -9.70 12.86 36.82
CA ILE A 633 -8.94 11.63 36.58
C ILE A 633 -8.82 10.91 37.92
N LYS A 634 -9.25 9.65 37.98
CA LYS A 634 -8.84 8.71 39.03
C LYS A 634 -8.37 7.43 38.38
N ARG A 635 -7.11 7.10 38.66
CA ARG A 635 -6.56 5.76 38.53
C ARG A 635 -7.16 4.91 39.65
N MET A 636 -7.72 3.75 39.34
CA MET A 636 -7.99 2.70 40.32
C MET A 636 -7.63 1.35 39.69
N ASP A 637 -6.53 0.83 40.22
CA ASP A 637 -6.08 -0.55 40.47
C ASP A 637 -6.31 -1.64 39.42
#